data_AF-A0A423XCL9-F1
#
_entry.id   AF-A0A423XCL9-F1
#
_cell.length_a   1.000
_cell.length_b   1.000
_cell.length_c   1.000
_cell.angle_alpha   90.00
_cell.angle_beta   90.00
_cell.angle_gamma   90.00
#
_symmetry.space_group_name_H-M   'P 1'
#
loop_
_entity.id
_entity.type
_entity.pdbx_description
1 polymer ?
#
loop_
_entity_poly.entity_id
_entity_poly.type
_entity_poly.pdbx_seq_one_letter_code
_entity_poly.pdbx_strand_id
1 'polypeptide(L)'
;MAPATTPGKRLADTLSRDERAAKRAARHDVVASEDKVVVPEDSVASEDKVASEENVAVPEHGIAVTAPDSIEVSKMPISATSISGDGFAWAFNRQDLCEASPYFKAYQSGLYSRDRIAFGIYIGAFCEPRDFLYQNELVVNVGGSRVRQAGEGDQPMIRTNKSPPDLATWKNSIGLPVVVIIGSDHPQFNDLDFGKLGPPKVAKFVELGTFIVTGIWGEMVHPEQVNVPYPVSKVRLHTIRTDLLPYYKFLSGHRIDMGDDDSEITQALTASKDMMGPQDTQQHGQKIKCPSCGEIGLKAYANLSSFVCLRRECQMFWHTEDGKLLGQVGDDGKPLRYSVAFLKSTETLYGKRKDLPKDIPQIFQSLRSSIDMDGEKNFGTELILRGGFTCPKCYCCNAKKHWDRLQCRHCGFTKDVTPLPYPMQNIKEETMKFQHKGKPMDGITVKIDESQVKKVIEVATNGSTLFIYMLTQPDGKLMGTLVVERPSENQKKASCGADELLRKIQEDGSKMKFQRNPARHQDGPHMVLGRHYQSNWGVPYDFGQTLIPSPPFEEAPDVVLMSLAYLTDAGKRALERSQSLAREEDYSLVDGSTLMEPYEPYNELLALAYRETDAISFHDDGEEQHQVKAEGVRRYAVTSRTIDLSYYSNEKKAGKLNRSIEEIEASGKLPARARNFSYGETTLGV
;
A
#
# COMPACT_ATOMS: atom_id res chain seq x y z
N MET A 1 -36.58 43.98 -39.02
CA MET A 1 -35.39 44.29 -39.85
C MET A 1 -34.22 44.53 -38.91
N ALA A 2 -33.13 43.80 -39.06
CA ALA A 2 -31.87 44.03 -38.35
C ALA A 2 -31.21 45.36 -38.82
N PRO A 3 -30.16 45.83 -38.13
CA PRO A 3 -28.83 45.33 -38.47
C PRO A 3 -27.97 44.94 -37.27
N ALA A 4 -27.02 44.04 -37.57
CA ALA A 4 -26.02 43.49 -36.68
C ALA A 4 -24.80 44.42 -36.51
N THR A 5 -24.20 44.40 -35.33
CA THR A 5 -22.77 44.70 -35.11
C THR A 5 -22.18 43.78 -34.04
N THR A 6 -20.96 43.35 -34.32
CA THR A 6 -20.16 42.24 -33.76
C THR A 6 -19.64 42.47 -32.33
N PRO A 7 -19.52 41.44 -31.46
CA PRO A 7 -18.72 41.53 -30.24
C PRO A 7 -17.25 41.15 -30.49
N GLY A 8 -16.35 41.97 -29.93
CA GLY A 8 -14.90 41.83 -30.05
C GLY A 8 -14.34 40.57 -29.37
N LYS A 9 -13.33 40.00 -30.03
CA LYS A 9 -12.46 38.93 -29.52
C LYS A 9 -11.79 39.38 -28.21
N ARG A 10 -12.01 38.64 -27.10
CA ARG A 10 -11.10 38.65 -25.95
C ARG A 10 -9.79 37.98 -26.39
N LEU A 11 -8.68 38.72 -26.34
CA LEU A 11 -7.35 38.14 -26.43
C LEU A 11 -7.17 37.17 -25.25
N ALA A 12 -6.81 35.94 -25.56
CA ALA A 12 -6.29 34.99 -24.59
C ALA A 12 -4.83 35.37 -24.32
N ASP A 13 -4.51 35.73 -23.08
CA ASP A 13 -3.14 35.89 -22.63
C ASP A 13 -2.45 34.52 -22.62
N THR A 14 -1.72 34.23 -23.70
CA THR A 14 -0.76 33.13 -23.75
C THR A 14 0.45 33.50 -22.90
N LEU A 15 0.47 33.03 -21.65
CA LEU A 15 1.66 33.07 -20.80
C LEU A 15 2.86 32.42 -21.52
N SER A 16 4.00 33.10 -21.46
CA SER A 16 5.25 32.64 -22.07
C SER A 16 5.75 31.36 -21.39
N ARG A 17 6.61 30.62 -22.11
CA ARG A 17 7.19 29.36 -21.63
C ARG A 17 8.05 29.56 -20.37
N ASP A 18 8.61 30.76 -20.20
CA ASP A 18 9.42 31.14 -19.03
C ASP A 18 8.54 31.49 -17.81
N GLU A 19 7.35 32.08 -18.00
CA GLU A 19 6.39 32.30 -16.90
C GLU A 19 5.76 30.99 -16.40
N ARG A 20 5.61 29.98 -17.28
CA ARG A 20 5.21 28.63 -16.86
C ARG A 20 6.32 27.92 -16.07
N ALA A 21 7.59 28.16 -16.39
CA ALA A 21 8.72 27.63 -15.64
C ALA A 21 8.83 28.30 -14.25
N ALA A 22 8.64 29.62 -14.17
CA ALA A 22 8.65 30.37 -12.91
C ALA A 22 7.52 29.96 -11.96
N LYS A 23 6.28 29.75 -12.46
CA LYS A 23 5.17 29.23 -11.65
C LYS A 23 5.38 27.76 -11.20
N ARG A 24 6.15 26.96 -11.96
CA ARG A 24 6.48 25.58 -11.60
C ARG A 24 7.60 25.50 -10.56
N ALA A 25 8.56 26.45 -10.58
CA ALA A 25 9.57 26.63 -9.54
C ALA A 25 8.95 27.12 -8.22
N ALA A 26 8.04 28.11 -8.28
CA ALA A 26 7.33 28.60 -7.09
C ALA A 26 6.43 27.54 -6.41
N ARG A 27 5.90 26.58 -7.18
CA ARG A 27 5.16 25.42 -6.63
C ARG A 27 6.06 24.38 -5.96
N HIS A 28 7.35 24.36 -6.27
CA HIS A 28 8.33 23.45 -5.65
C HIS A 28 8.90 24.01 -4.34
N ASP A 29 9.03 25.33 -4.21
CA ASP A 29 9.53 25.96 -2.98
C ASP A 29 8.51 25.96 -1.83
N VAL A 30 7.21 25.95 -2.11
CA VAL A 30 6.16 25.82 -1.08
C VAL A 30 6.06 24.40 -0.51
N VAL A 31 6.52 23.38 -1.25
CA VAL A 31 6.60 21.98 -0.76
C VAL A 31 7.85 21.74 0.09
N ALA A 32 8.83 22.66 0.07
CA ALA A 32 10.08 22.53 0.82
C ALA A 32 10.03 23.14 2.24
N SER A 33 8.93 23.79 2.64
CA SER A 33 8.79 24.46 3.94
C SER A 33 7.65 23.94 4.82
N GLU A 34 7.30 22.65 4.74
CA GLU A 34 6.50 22.04 5.81
C GLU A 34 7.39 21.83 7.04
N ASP A 35 7.14 22.65 8.05
CA ASP A 35 7.78 22.61 9.35
C ASP A 35 7.75 21.21 9.98
N LYS A 36 8.93 20.78 10.42
CA LYS A 36 9.10 19.68 11.35
C LYS A 36 8.38 20.01 12.66
N VAL A 37 7.15 19.52 12.82
CA VAL A 37 6.57 19.37 14.16
C VAL A 37 7.22 18.15 14.81
N VAL A 38 8.17 18.43 15.70
CA VAL A 38 8.71 17.48 16.67
C VAL A 38 7.58 17.09 17.62
N VAL A 39 7.11 15.84 17.53
CA VAL A 39 6.27 15.24 18.57
C VAL A 39 7.22 14.62 19.61
N PRO A 40 7.14 14.99 20.91
CA PRO A 40 8.00 14.44 21.94
C PRO A 40 7.80 12.92 22.09
N GLU A 41 8.91 12.21 22.18
CA GLU A 41 8.99 10.85 22.72
C GLU A 41 8.64 10.92 24.22
N ASP A 42 7.42 10.56 24.60
CA ASP A 42 7.11 10.09 25.95
C ASP A 42 5.73 9.40 25.98
N SER A 43 5.75 8.06 25.97
CA SER A 43 4.85 7.16 26.70
C SER A 43 4.99 5.73 26.16
N VAL A 44 6.17 5.14 26.41
CA VAL A 44 6.33 3.69 26.40
C VAL A 44 5.67 3.18 27.68
N ALA A 45 4.43 2.70 27.60
CA ALA A 45 3.86 1.89 28.65
C ALA A 45 4.36 0.45 28.48
N SER A 46 5.26 0.07 29.39
CA SER A 46 5.87 -1.23 29.59
C SER A 46 4.85 -2.37 29.71
N GLU A 47 5.14 -3.48 29.03
CA GLU A 47 4.54 -4.79 29.28
C GLU A 47 5.05 -5.43 30.60
N ASP A 48 4.34 -6.48 30.99
CA ASP A 48 4.65 -7.52 31.99
C ASP A 48 4.14 -7.35 33.43
N LYS A 49 3.07 -8.10 33.72
CA LYS A 49 2.97 -8.95 34.92
C LYS A 49 2.08 -10.17 34.62
N VAL A 50 2.72 -11.28 34.31
CA VAL A 50 2.15 -12.63 34.28
C VAL A 50 1.87 -13.06 35.74
N ALA A 51 0.62 -13.44 36.03
CA ALA A 51 0.26 -14.15 37.25
C ALA A 51 -0.05 -15.61 36.91
N SER A 52 0.46 -16.49 37.77
CA SER A 52 0.55 -17.94 37.65
C SER A 52 -0.79 -18.69 37.72
N GLU A 53 -0.77 -19.82 37.01
CA GLU A 53 -1.65 -21.00 36.97
C GLU A 53 -2.55 -21.28 38.19
N GLU A 54 -3.79 -21.68 37.91
CA GLU A 54 -4.46 -22.78 38.63
C GLU A 54 -5.36 -23.60 37.68
N ASN A 55 -5.18 -24.92 37.75
CA ASN A 55 -5.81 -25.94 36.92
C ASN A 55 -7.30 -26.14 37.25
N VAL A 56 -8.18 -26.12 36.24
CA VAL A 56 -9.50 -26.74 36.33
C VAL A 56 -9.83 -27.47 35.03
N ALA A 57 -9.97 -28.79 35.14
CA ALA A 57 -10.35 -29.69 34.05
C ALA A 57 -11.82 -29.48 33.64
N VAL A 58 -12.09 -29.50 32.32
CA VAL A 58 -13.45 -29.49 31.74
C VAL A 58 -13.61 -30.73 30.83
N PRO A 59 -14.76 -31.43 30.84
CA PRO A 59 -14.89 -32.75 30.23
C PRO A 59 -15.13 -32.70 28.71
N GLU A 60 -14.54 -33.66 28.01
CA GLU A 60 -14.73 -33.95 26.58
C GLU A 60 -16.18 -34.35 26.27
N HIS A 61 -16.89 -33.59 25.43
CA HIS A 61 -18.03 -34.10 24.65
C HIS A 61 -17.84 -33.68 23.18
N GLY A 62 -17.34 -34.62 22.38
CA GLY A 62 -17.12 -34.46 20.95
C GLY A 62 -18.41 -34.49 20.14
N ILE A 63 -18.52 -33.56 19.19
CA ILE A 63 -19.44 -33.66 18.06
C ILE A 63 -18.58 -33.56 16.80
N ALA A 64 -18.50 -34.67 16.08
CA ALA A 64 -17.73 -34.83 14.85
C ALA A 64 -18.34 -33.95 13.74
N VAL A 65 -17.54 -33.01 13.22
CA VAL A 65 -17.83 -32.30 11.97
C VAL A 65 -17.03 -32.99 10.86
N THR A 66 -17.75 -33.63 9.95
CA THR A 66 -17.24 -34.30 8.76
C THR A 66 -16.56 -33.31 7.81
N ALA A 67 -15.27 -33.54 7.51
CA ALA A 67 -14.50 -32.82 6.51
C ALA A 67 -14.99 -33.16 5.08
N PRO A 68 -15.13 -32.19 4.18
CA PRO A 68 -15.38 -32.47 2.76
C PRO A 68 -14.10 -32.92 2.04
N ASP A 69 -14.30 -33.71 1.01
CA ASP A 69 -13.38 -34.61 0.33
C ASP A 69 -11.99 -34.03 -0.02
N SER A 70 -11.00 -34.92 0.13
CA SER A 70 -9.59 -34.74 -0.16
C SER A 70 -9.33 -34.27 -1.60
N ILE A 71 -8.78 -33.07 -1.72
CA ILE A 71 -8.00 -32.66 -2.89
C ILE A 71 -6.72 -33.51 -2.88
N GLU A 72 -6.44 -34.25 -3.97
CA GLU A 72 -5.14 -34.88 -4.18
C GLU A 72 -4.06 -33.79 -4.21
N VAL A 73 -3.39 -33.60 -3.07
CA VAL A 73 -2.22 -32.75 -2.93
C VAL A 73 -1.08 -33.45 -3.67
N SER A 74 -0.64 -32.89 -4.79
CA SER A 74 0.59 -33.33 -5.44
C SER A 74 1.75 -33.09 -4.47
N LYS A 75 2.33 -34.17 -3.93
CA LYS A 75 3.53 -34.10 -3.09
C LYS A 75 4.69 -33.58 -3.95
N MET A 76 4.92 -32.26 -4.00
CA MET A 76 6.17 -31.76 -4.59
C MET A 76 7.33 -32.10 -3.64
N PRO A 77 8.53 -32.35 -4.18
CA PRO A 77 9.70 -32.59 -3.34
C PRO A 77 10.03 -31.36 -2.47
N ILE A 78 10.39 -31.62 -1.21
CA ILE A 78 10.88 -30.62 -0.25
C ILE A 78 12.13 -29.95 -0.82
N SER A 79 12.23 -28.62 -0.76
CA SER A 79 13.35 -27.83 -1.30
C SER A 79 14.07 -27.05 -0.20
N ALA A 80 15.33 -26.64 -0.45
CA ALA A 80 16.14 -25.84 0.48
C ALA A 80 15.47 -24.55 0.95
N THR A 81 14.55 -24.05 0.12
CA THR A 81 13.84 -22.79 0.30
C THR A 81 12.32 -22.97 0.44
N SER A 82 11.81 -24.21 0.38
CA SER A 82 10.38 -24.55 0.53
C SER A 82 10.17 -25.50 1.70
N ILE A 83 9.35 -25.08 2.67
CA ILE A 83 9.06 -25.89 3.87
C ILE A 83 7.71 -26.60 3.76
N SER A 84 6.73 -26.01 3.07
CA SER A 84 5.42 -26.64 2.88
C SER A 84 5.31 -27.50 1.61
N GLY A 85 6.31 -27.50 0.72
CA GLY A 85 6.31 -28.39 -0.45
C GLY A 85 5.21 -28.12 -1.48
N ASP A 86 4.53 -26.97 -1.43
CA ASP A 86 3.27 -26.78 -2.13
C ASP A 86 3.35 -25.77 -3.31
N GLY A 87 4.31 -24.84 -3.31
CA GLY A 87 4.55 -23.88 -4.40
C GLY A 87 5.44 -22.71 -3.98
N PHE A 88 5.74 -21.78 -4.90
CA PHE A 88 6.42 -20.51 -4.60
C PHE A 88 5.41 -19.35 -4.63
N ALA A 89 5.47 -18.43 -3.68
CA ALA A 89 4.62 -17.25 -3.72
C ALA A 89 5.10 -16.28 -4.81
N TRP A 90 4.17 -15.63 -5.51
CA TRP A 90 4.50 -14.65 -6.53
C TRP A 90 3.43 -13.56 -6.63
N ALA A 91 3.73 -12.40 -7.20
CA ALA A 91 2.79 -11.28 -7.32
C ALA A 91 2.89 -10.55 -8.66
N PHE A 92 1.79 -9.93 -9.09
CA PHE A 92 1.74 -9.03 -10.25
C PHE A 92 2.30 -7.64 -9.93
N ASN A 93 2.06 -7.16 -8.71
CA ASN A 93 2.45 -5.84 -8.27
C ASN A 93 2.89 -5.88 -6.80
N ARG A 94 3.52 -4.80 -6.39
CA ARG A 94 4.10 -4.66 -5.06
C ARG A 94 3.05 -4.51 -3.96
N GLN A 95 1.88 -3.97 -4.26
CA GLN A 95 0.76 -3.88 -3.31
C GLN A 95 0.28 -5.27 -2.92
N ASP A 96 0.05 -6.13 -3.90
CA ASP A 96 -0.40 -7.51 -3.71
C ASP A 96 0.59 -8.31 -2.86
N LEU A 97 1.89 -8.18 -3.17
CA LEU A 97 2.98 -8.78 -2.40
C LEU A 97 2.99 -8.30 -0.94
N CYS A 98 2.95 -6.98 -0.74
CA CYS A 98 3.11 -6.40 0.60
C CYS A 98 1.91 -6.62 1.52
N GLU A 99 0.71 -6.76 0.95
CA GLU A 99 -0.48 -7.06 1.74
C GLU A 99 -0.63 -8.55 2.05
N ALA A 100 -0.24 -9.44 1.12
CA ALA A 100 -0.29 -10.87 1.35
C ALA A 100 0.82 -11.35 2.30
N SER A 101 1.98 -10.67 2.29
CA SER A 101 3.14 -11.07 3.07
C SER A 101 3.17 -10.48 4.48
N PRO A 102 3.31 -11.30 5.54
CA PRO A 102 3.65 -10.81 6.87
C PRO A 102 5.13 -10.37 6.98
N TYR A 103 6.00 -10.89 6.10
CA TYR A 103 7.46 -10.76 6.18
C TYR A 103 8.05 -9.81 5.16
N PHE A 104 7.22 -9.16 4.34
CA PHE A 104 7.66 -8.12 3.43
C PHE A 104 6.55 -7.06 3.28
N LYS A 105 6.62 -5.97 4.04
CA LYS A 105 5.65 -4.85 3.95
C LYS A 105 6.29 -3.55 3.48
N ALA A 106 7.28 -3.65 2.60
CA ALA A 106 8.03 -2.52 2.08
C ALA A 106 7.54 -2.13 0.66
N TYR A 107 6.49 -1.30 0.63
CA TYR A 107 5.82 -0.85 -0.60
C TYR A 107 6.73 -0.04 -1.55
N GLN A 108 7.83 0.52 -1.03
CA GLN A 108 8.78 1.33 -1.81
C GLN A 108 10.25 0.93 -1.58
N SER A 109 10.60 0.37 -0.41
CA SER A 109 11.97 -0.01 -0.05
C SER A 109 12.32 -1.48 -0.37
N GLY A 110 13.55 -1.74 -0.78
CA GLY A 110 14.06 -3.10 -0.99
C GLY A 110 14.22 -3.91 0.31
N LEU A 111 14.15 -3.29 1.48
CA LEU A 111 14.26 -3.96 2.78
C LEU A 111 13.00 -3.74 3.62
N TYR A 112 12.46 -4.82 4.15
CA TYR A 112 11.49 -4.79 5.24
C TYR A 112 12.17 -5.19 6.54
N SER A 113 12.07 -4.33 7.55
CA SER A 113 12.68 -4.55 8.87
C SER A 113 11.74 -4.12 9.99
N ARG A 114 11.92 -4.72 11.17
CA ARG A 114 11.25 -4.37 12.43
C ARG A 114 12.29 -4.50 13.55
N ASP A 115 12.29 -3.56 14.49
CA ASP A 115 13.22 -3.54 15.63
C ASP A 115 14.71 -3.64 15.22
N ARG A 116 15.06 -3.01 14.09
CA ARG A 116 16.40 -3.06 13.47
C ARG A 116 16.86 -4.49 13.12
N ILE A 117 15.93 -5.38 12.78
CA ILE A 117 16.17 -6.72 12.23
C ILE A 117 15.47 -6.85 10.88
N ALA A 118 16.16 -7.42 9.90
CA ALA A 118 15.63 -7.70 8.56
C ALA A 118 14.69 -8.91 8.59
N PHE A 119 13.50 -8.77 8.01
CA PHE A 119 12.50 -9.85 7.88
C PHE A 119 12.33 -10.32 6.44
N GLY A 120 12.42 -9.40 5.49
CA GLY A 120 12.34 -9.74 4.07
C GLY A 120 13.00 -8.69 3.18
N ILE A 121 13.50 -9.15 2.04
CA ILE A 121 14.21 -8.32 1.06
C ILE A 121 13.63 -8.51 -0.33
N TYR A 122 13.72 -7.44 -1.12
CA TYR A 122 13.42 -7.41 -2.54
C TYR A 122 14.69 -7.05 -3.31
N ILE A 123 15.09 -7.93 -4.22
CA ILE A 123 16.18 -7.71 -5.16
C ILE A 123 15.59 -7.51 -6.57
N GLY A 124 15.89 -6.36 -7.18
CA GLY A 124 15.33 -5.94 -8.47
C GLY A 124 16.39 -5.31 -9.37
N ALA A 125 16.05 -4.24 -10.08
CA ALA A 125 16.93 -3.63 -11.11
C ALA A 125 18.28 -3.06 -10.63
N PHE A 126 18.46 -2.77 -9.33
CA PHE A 126 19.63 -2.04 -8.81
C PHE A 126 20.77 -2.95 -8.32
N CYS A 127 21.23 -3.87 -9.16
CA CYS A 127 22.39 -4.72 -8.87
C CYS A 127 23.71 -3.94 -8.97
N GLU A 128 24.70 -4.37 -8.20
CA GLU A 128 26.06 -3.84 -8.22
C GLU A 128 27.02 -4.91 -8.75
N PRO A 129 28.19 -4.54 -9.28
CA PRO A 129 29.21 -5.51 -9.69
C PRO A 129 29.47 -6.55 -8.59
N ARG A 130 29.53 -7.83 -8.98
CA ARG A 130 29.68 -8.99 -8.07
C ARG A 130 28.49 -9.24 -7.14
N ASP A 131 27.32 -8.66 -7.40
CA ASP A 131 26.07 -9.28 -6.95
C ASP A 131 25.84 -10.54 -7.79
N PHE A 132 25.47 -11.64 -7.16
CA PHE A 132 25.17 -12.87 -7.86
C PHE A 132 24.19 -13.73 -7.07
N LEU A 133 23.46 -14.55 -7.81
CA LEU A 133 22.66 -15.63 -7.29
C LEU A 133 23.29 -16.93 -7.79
N TYR A 134 23.57 -17.87 -6.90
CA TYR A 134 24.10 -19.18 -7.28
C TYR A 134 23.69 -20.28 -6.30
N GLN A 135 22.79 -21.16 -6.73
CA GLN A 135 22.32 -22.29 -5.91
C GLN A 135 21.92 -21.83 -4.49
N ASN A 136 22.64 -22.32 -3.47
CA ASN A 136 22.40 -22.06 -2.06
C ASN A 136 22.94 -20.72 -1.57
N GLU A 137 23.72 -20.01 -2.37
CA GLU A 137 24.45 -18.80 -1.99
C GLU A 137 24.01 -17.61 -2.83
N LEU A 138 23.69 -16.50 -2.17
CA LEU A 138 23.42 -15.23 -2.82
C LEU A 138 24.35 -14.18 -2.22
N VAL A 139 24.92 -13.33 -3.07
CA VAL A 139 25.57 -12.09 -2.66
C VAL A 139 24.80 -10.94 -3.27
N VAL A 140 24.29 -10.07 -2.41
CA VAL A 140 23.43 -8.94 -2.80
C VAL A 140 23.97 -7.66 -2.19
N ASN A 141 23.68 -6.52 -2.81
CA ASN A 141 24.04 -5.23 -2.26
C ASN A 141 23.05 -4.77 -1.17
N VAL A 142 23.53 -3.93 -0.25
CA VAL A 142 22.64 -3.15 0.62
C VAL A 142 22.12 -1.96 -0.17
N GLY A 143 20.79 -1.81 -0.22
CA GLY A 143 20.10 -0.68 -0.85
C GLY A 143 20.37 0.67 -0.18
N GLY A 144 19.83 1.75 -0.76
CA GLY A 144 19.98 3.12 -0.24
C GLY A 144 21.20 3.87 -0.75
N SER A 145 21.57 4.96 -0.06
CA SER A 145 22.68 5.87 -0.43
C SER A 145 22.65 6.37 -1.89
N ARG A 146 21.48 6.45 -2.52
CA ARG A 146 21.32 6.96 -3.89
C ARG A 146 20.59 8.30 -3.87
N VAL A 147 20.98 9.21 -4.76
CA VAL A 147 20.34 10.52 -4.97
C VAL A 147 20.02 10.67 -6.45
N ARG A 148 18.94 11.38 -6.78
CA ARG A 148 18.68 11.76 -8.17
C ARG A 148 19.76 12.74 -8.62
N GLN A 149 20.34 12.49 -9.78
CA GLN A 149 21.25 13.46 -10.39
C GLN A 149 20.48 14.74 -10.74
N ALA A 150 21.12 15.90 -10.55
CA ALA A 150 20.52 17.18 -10.92
C ALA A 150 20.44 17.32 -12.45
N GLY A 151 19.27 17.70 -12.97
CA GLY A 151 19.00 17.90 -14.40
C GLY A 151 17.52 17.93 -14.72
N GLU A 152 17.16 18.32 -15.95
CA GLU A 152 15.78 18.26 -16.45
C GLU A 152 15.42 16.83 -16.89
N GLY A 153 14.20 16.36 -16.61
CA GLY A 153 13.71 15.02 -17.00
C GLY A 153 13.89 13.94 -15.93
N ASP A 154 13.67 12.68 -16.29
CA ASP A 154 13.80 11.53 -15.38
C ASP A 154 15.29 11.11 -15.28
N GLN A 155 16.03 11.85 -14.45
CA GLN A 155 17.46 11.65 -14.24
C GLN A 155 17.73 10.37 -13.42
N PRO A 156 18.86 9.67 -13.70
CA PRO A 156 19.18 8.41 -13.03
C PRO A 156 19.49 8.60 -11.54
N MET A 157 19.27 7.54 -10.76
CA MET A 157 19.63 7.46 -9.34
C MET A 157 21.10 7.07 -9.20
N ILE A 158 21.95 8.03 -8.82
CA ILE A 158 23.39 7.83 -8.62
C ILE A 158 23.71 7.47 -7.17
N ARG A 159 24.64 6.55 -6.96
CA ARG A 159 25.11 6.17 -5.61
C ARG A 159 26.02 7.27 -5.04
N THR A 160 25.95 7.46 -3.73
CA THR A 160 26.78 8.38 -2.95
C THR A 160 27.79 7.60 -2.12
N ASN A 161 28.85 8.28 -1.67
CA ASN A 161 29.85 7.70 -0.76
C ASN A 161 29.33 7.49 0.68
N LYS A 162 28.07 7.84 0.97
CA LYS A 162 27.48 7.67 2.31
C LYS A 162 27.22 6.20 2.62
N SER A 163 27.41 5.82 3.87
CA SER A 163 27.00 4.50 4.35
C SER A 163 25.49 4.30 4.20
N PRO A 164 25.05 3.10 3.77
CA PRO A 164 23.63 2.79 3.70
C PRO A 164 22.94 3.01 5.04
N PRO A 165 21.74 3.64 5.07
CA PRO A 165 21.03 3.89 6.32
C PRO A 165 20.70 2.60 7.07
N ASP A 166 20.42 1.52 6.33
CA ASP A 166 20.03 0.22 6.90
C ASP A 166 21.20 -0.71 7.23
N LEU A 167 22.45 -0.24 7.14
CA LEU A 167 23.62 -1.11 7.37
C LEU A 167 23.64 -1.72 8.78
N ALA A 168 23.21 -0.97 9.79
CA ALA A 168 23.10 -1.47 11.16
C ALA A 168 22.07 -2.61 11.28
N THR A 169 20.92 -2.46 10.62
CA THR A 169 19.87 -3.49 10.56
C THR A 169 20.40 -4.79 9.98
N TRP A 170 21.15 -4.72 8.89
CA TRP A 170 21.80 -5.89 8.31
C TRP A 170 22.79 -6.55 9.27
N LYS A 171 23.67 -5.77 9.91
CA LYS A 171 24.64 -6.28 10.89
C LYS A 171 23.96 -7.03 12.05
N ASN A 172 22.85 -6.48 12.55
CA ASN A 172 22.04 -7.13 13.60
C ASN A 172 21.35 -8.41 13.13
N SER A 173 21.18 -8.59 11.82
CA SER A 173 20.47 -9.72 11.22
C SER A 173 21.37 -10.91 10.91
N ILE A 174 22.69 -10.81 11.12
CA ILE A 174 23.61 -11.94 10.91
C ILE A 174 23.18 -13.13 11.78
N GLY A 175 23.00 -14.29 11.14
CA GLY A 175 22.52 -15.53 11.75
C GLY A 175 20.99 -15.66 11.83
N LEU A 176 20.23 -14.66 11.38
CA LEU A 176 18.76 -14.66 11.38
C LEU A 176 18.18 -14.97 9.99
N PRO A 177 16.96 -15.56 9.94
CA PRO A 177 16.26 -15.82 8.69
C PRO A 177 15.72 -14.54 8.04
N VAL A 178 15.75 -14.49 6.72
CA VAL A 178 15.20 -13.42 5.89
C VAL A 178 14.54 -14.01 4.65
N VAL A 179 13.33 -13.55 4.33
CA VAL A 179 12.63 -13.91 3.10
C VAL A 179 13.23 -13.15 1.93
N VAL A 180 13.52 -13.82 0.82
CA VAL A 180 14.09 -13.21 -0.39
C VAL A 180 13.06 -13.23 -1.52
N ILE A 181 12.78 -12.06 -2.08
CA ILE A 181 11.91 -11.87 -3.25
C ILE A 181 12.77 -11.31 -4.39
N ILE A 182 12.69 -11.93 -5.57
CA ILE A 182 13.30 -11.42 -6.79
C ILE A 182 12.25 -10.76 -7.69
N GLY A 183 12.61 -9.61 -8.27
CA GLY A 183 11.83 -8.93 -9.28
C GLY A 183 12.16 -9.39 -10.70
N SER A 184 11.18 -9.34 -11.60
CA SER A 184 11.40 -9.62 -13.04
C SER A 184 12.32 -8.60 -13.73
N ASP A 185 12.59 -7.48 -13.05
CA ASP A 185 13.52 -6.42 -13.44
C ASP A 185 14.97 -6.70 -13.01
N HIS A 186 15.21 -7.77 -12.24
CA HIS A 186 16.56 -8.17 -11.85
C HIS A 186 17.32 -8.73 -13.07
N PRO A 187 18.58 -8.31 -13.34
CA PRO A 187 19.36 -8.76 -14.51
C PRO A 187 19.46 -10.28 -14.65
N GLN A 188 19.62 -10.98 -13.52
CA GLN A 188 19.73 -12.45 -13.50
C GLN A 188 18.38 -13.19 -13.41
N PHE A 189 17.24 -12.49 -13.50
CA PHE A 189 15.91 -13.13 -13.34
C PHE A 189 15.67 -14.17 -14.44
N ASN A 190 16.02 -13.86 -15.68
CA ASN A 190 15.82 -14.75 -16.84
C ASN A 190 16.80 -15.94 -16.85
N ASP A 191 17.86 -15.88 -16.05
CA ASP A 191 18.83 -16.98 -15.91
C ASP A 191 18.32 -18.09 -14.95
N LEU A 192 17.23 -17.80 -14.22
CA LEU A 192 16.60 -18.72 -13.28
C LEU A 192 15.61 -19.65 -13.99
N ASP A 193 15.87 -20.94 -13.87
CA ASP A 193 14.93 -22.02 -14.17
C ASP A 193 14.09 -22.32 -12.93
N PHE A 194 12.82 -21.91 -12.97
CA PHE A 194 11.85 -22.24 -11.93
C PHE A 194 11.16 -23.60 -12.16
N GLY A 195 11.61 -24.38 -13.15
CA GLY A 195 11.06 -25.68 -13.51
C GLY A 195 9.70 -25.59 -14.22
N LYS A 196 9.11 -26.76 -14.51
CA LYS A 196 7.81 -26.88 -15.22
C LYS A 196 6.62 -26.22 -14.52
N LEU A 197 6.74 -26.01 -13.21
CA LEU A 197 5.72 -25.36 -12.38
C LEU A 197 6.06 -23.90 -12.10
N GLY A 198 7.08 -23.34 -12.76
CA GLY A 198 7.60 -21.99 -12.56
C GLY A 198 6.55 -20.88 -12.66
N PRO A 199 6.88 -19.67 -12.16
CA PRO A 199 5.91 -18.59 -12.03
C PRO A 199 5.30 -18.28 -13.40
N PRO A 200 4.01 -17.94 -13.44
CA PRO A 200 3.40 -17.48 -14.68
C PRO A 200 4.22 -16.34 -15.28
N LYS A 201 4.32 -16.24 -16.61
CA LYS A 201 5.06 -15.16 -17.31
C LYS A 201 4.65 -13.75 -16.89
N VAL A 202 3.47 -13.61 -16.31
CA VAL A 202 2.92 -12.35 -15.79
C VAL A 202 3.44 -11.98 -14.39
N ALA A 203 4.16 -12.86 -13.70
CA ALA A 203 4.73 -12.61 -12.39
C ALA A 203 5.81 -11.53 -12.48
N LYS A 204 5.73 -10.54 -11.58
CA LYS A 204 6.72 -9.46 -11.44
C LYS A 204 7.57 -9.60 -10.20
N PHE A 205 7.08 -10.33 -9.20
CA PHE A 205 7.75 -10.60 -7.94
C PHE A 205 7.63 -12.09 -7.66
N VAL A 206 8.73 -12.76 -7.34
CA VAL A 206 8.78 -14.21 -7.08
C VAL A 206 9.57 -14.44 -5.79
N GLU A 207 9.01 -15.21 -4.87
CA GLU A 207 9.65 -15.60 -3.62
C GLU A 207 10.70 -16.67 -3.88
N LEU A 208 12.00 -16.35 -3.74
CA LEU A 208 13.08 -17.36 -3.77
C LEU A 208 13.10 -18.24 -2.51
N GLY A 209 12.47 -17.76 -1.44
CA GLY A 209 12.26 -18.42 -0.16
C GLY A 209 13.14 -17.84 0.94
N THR A 210 13.44 -18.65 1.96
CA THR A 210 14.01 -18.13 3.22
C THR A 210 15.49 -18.49 3.35
N PHE A 211 16.29 -17.46 3.63
CA PHE A 211 17.74 -17.52 3.71
C PHE A 211 18.22 -17.04 5.07
N ILE A 212 19.46 -17.35 5.41
CA ILE A 212 20.15 -16.86 6.60
C ILE A 212 21.17 -15.83 6.15
N VAL A 213 21.23 -14.70 6.84
CA VAL A 213 22.31 -13.72 6.65
C VAL A 213 23.59 -14.26 7.25
N THR A 214 24.62 -14.51 6.44
CA THR A 214 25.86 -15.18 6.90
C THR A 214 27.06 -14.24 6.97
N GLY A 215 27.03 -13.09 6.29
CA GLY A 215 28.13 -12.15 6.34
C GLY A 215 27.82 -10.84 5.65
N ILE A 216 28.51 -9.78 6.08
CA ILE A 216 28.38 -8.43 5.52
C ILE A 216 29.77 -7.81 5.44
N TRP A 217 30.11 -7.20 4.31
CA TRP A 217 31.39 -6.53 4.10
C TRP A 217 31.24 -5.31 3.18
N GLY A 218 32.29 -4.49 3.12
CA GLY A 218 32.39 -3.37 2.19
C GLY A 218 33.20 -3.73 0.94
N GLU A 219 32.84 -3.13 -0.19
CA GLU A 219 33.62 -3.19 -1.43
C GLU A 219 33.64 -1.83 -2.12
N MET A 220 34.61 -1.60 -2.99
CA MET A 220 34.50 -0.55 -4.00
C MET A 220 34.08 -1.16 -5.33
N VAL A 221 33.11 -0.52 -5.97
CA VAL A 221 32.62 -0.90 -7.30
C VAL A 221 32.84 0.24 -8.28
N HIS A 222 33.02 -0.12 -9.54
CA HIS A 222 33.15 0.82 -10.64
C HIS A 222 32.36 0.29 -11.84
N PRO A 223 31.02 0.48 -11.87
CA PRO A 223 30.21 0.11 -13.02
C PRO A 223 30.58 0.97 -14.24
N GLU A 224 30.44 0.40 -15.45
CA GLU A 224 30.88 1.03 -16.71
C GLU A 224 30.33 2.44 -16.95
N GLN A 225 29.16 2.75 -16.39
CA GLN A 225 28.44 4.01 -16.59
C GLN A 225 28.79 5.08 -15.54
N VAL A 226 29.75 4.82 -14.65
CA VAL A 226 30.08 5.72 -13.54
C VAL A 226 31.56 6.09 -13.59
N ASN A 227 31.87 7.38 -13.61
CA ASN A 227 33.25 7.87 -13.76
C ASN A 227 34.13 7.69 -12.51
N VAL A 228 33.52 7.52 -11.33
CA VAL A 228 34.23 7.47 -10.05
C VAL A 228 33.80 6.22 -9.28
N PRO A 229 34.73 5.34 -8.88
CA PRO A 229 34.42 4.22 -8.02
C PRO A 229 33.78 4.66 -6.70
N TYR A 230 32.85 3.87 -6.19
CA TYR A 230 32.14 4.19 -4.95
C TYR A 230 31.98 2.96 -4.04
N PRO A 231 31.83 3.16 -2.72
CA PRO A 231 31.73 2.06 -1.79
C PRO A 231 30.31 1.47 -1.77
N VAL A 232 30.21 0.15 -1.83
CA VAL A 232 28.99 -0.64 -1.58
C VAL A 232 29.16 -1.56 -0.38
N SER A 233 28.05 -1.97 0.21
CA SER A 233 28.03 -2.97 1.27
C SER A 233 27.39 -4.20 0.67
N LYS A 234 28.04 -5.34 0.78
CA LYS A 234 27.58 -6.62 0.29
C LYS A 234 27.07 -7.44 1.45
N VAL A 235 26.02 -8.22 1.19
CA VAL A 235 25.44 -9.17 2.13
C VAL A 235 25.49 -10.53 1.48
N ARG A 236 26.01 -11.53 2.19
CA ARG A 236 25.90 -12.92 1.81
C ARG A 236 24.72 -13.57 2.52
N LEU A 237 23.90 -14.25 1.73
CA LEU A 237 22.76 -15.03 2.16
C LEU A 237 23.00 -16.49 1.80
N HIS A 238 22.57 -17.40 2.67
CA HIS A 238 22.65 -18.83 2.42
C HIS A 238 21.31 -19.49 2.71
N THR A 239 20.90 -20.50 1.95
CA THR A 239 19.67 -21.26 2.22
C THR A 239 19.68 -21.88 3.62
N ILE A 240 18.51 -22.01 4.25
CA ILE A 240 18.39 -22.59 5.61
C ILE A 240 18.77 -24.07 5.63
N ARG A 241 18.36 -24.83 4.59
CA ARG A 241 18.57 -26.26 4.42
C ARG A 241 19.63 -26.53 3.37
N THR A 242 20.79 -26.99 3.80
CA THR A 242 21.97 -27.17 2.93
C THR A 242 22.07 -28.54 2.30
N ASP A 243 21.27 -29.48 2.81
CA ASP A 243 21.10 -30.82 2.30
C ASP A 243 20.16 -30.87 1.07
N LEU A 244 19.46 -29.77 0.80
CA LEU A 244 18.53 -29.65 -0.32
C LEU A 244 19.03 -28.62 -1.32
N LEU A 245 18.50 -28.68 -2.54
CA LEU A 245 18.67 -27.63 -3.55
C LEU A 245 17.51 -26.64 -3.49
N PRO A 246 17.74 -25.36 -3.81
CA PRO A 246 16.65 -24.41 -4.03
C PRO A 246 15.79 -24.89 -5.19
N TYR A 247 14.51 -24.51 -5.17
CA TYR A 247 13.56 -24.93 -6.20
C TYR A 247 13.84 -24.22 -7.54
N TYR A 248 14.45 -23.03 -7.48
CA TYR A 248 15.02 -22.36 -8.63
C TYR A 248 16.41 -22.93 -8.91
N LYS A 249 16.65 -23.35 -10.15
CA LYS A 249 17.97 -23.75 -10.63
C LYS A 249 18.48 -22.68 -11.57
N PHE A 250 19.78 -22.59 -11.77
CA PHE A 250 20.29 -21.85 -12.92
C PHE A 250 20.12 -22.73 -14.15
N LEU A 251 19.74 -22.14 -15.29
CA LEU A 251 19.65 -22.77 -16.60
C LEU A 251 21.02 -23.30 -17.03
N SER A 252 21.48 -24.38 -16.40
CA SER A 252 22.75 -25.01 -16.68
C SER A 252 22.54 -26.01 -17.81
N GLY A 253 22.89 -25.60 -19.03
CA GLY A 253 23.29 -26.49 -20.10
C GLY A 253 22.38 -27.69 -20.41
N HIS A 254 21.05 -27.52 -20.36
CA HIS A 254 20.19 -28.41 -21.15
C HIS A 254 20.21 -27.90 -22.58
N ARG A 255 21.01 -28.57 -23.43
CA ARG A 255 20.84 -28.57 -24.89
C ARG A 255 19.38 -28.93 -25.19
N ILE A 256 18.55 -27.91 -25.41
CA ILE A 256 17.41 -28.06 -26.31
C ILE A 256 18.02 -27.82 -27.68
N ASP A 257 18.11 -28.88 -28.46
CA ASP A 257 18.60 -28.87 -29.84
C ASP A 257 17.60 -28.07 -30.70
N MET A 258 17.70 -26.74 -30.65
CA MET A 258 16.86 -25.78 -31.40
C MET A 258 17.74 -24.61 -31.85
N GLY A 259 18.44 -24.81 -32.97
CA GLY A 259 18.88 -23.78 -33.93
C GLY A 259 19.69 -22.57 -33.45
N ASP A 260 21.00 -22.60 -33.71
CA ASP A 260 21.90 -21.54 -34.21
C ASP A 260 21.81 -20.06 -33.74
N ASP A 261 21.37 -19.76 -32.51
CA ASP A 261 21.54 -18.40 -31.93
C ASP A 261 22.01 -18.40 -30.45
N ASP A 262 23.00 -19.25 -30.15
CA ASP A 262 23.50 -19.63 -28.79
C ASP A 262 24.56 -18.68 -28.15
N SER A 263 24.75 -17.46 -28.66
CA SER A 263 25.82 -16.56 -28.20
C SER A 263 25.54 -15.87 -26.84
N GLU A 264 24.29 -15.43 -26.60
CA GLU A 264 23.95 -14.62 -25.41
C GLU A 264 23.72 -15.46 -24.14
N ILE A 265 23.16 -16.67 -24.28
CA ILE A 265 22.88 -17.58 -23.15
C ILE A 265 24.19 -18.12 -22.53
N THR A 266 25.21 -18.33 -23.37
CA THR A 266 26.55 -18.76 -22.94
C THR A 266 27.26 -17.66 -22.13
N GLN A 267 27.04 -16.37 -22.45
CA GLN A 267 27.63 -15.25 -21.70
C GLN A 267 27.06 -15.10 -20.29
N ALA A 268 25.76 -15.27 -20.09
CA ALA A 268 25.12 -15.15 -18.76
C ALA A 268 25.55 -16.28 -17.79
N LEU A 269 25.64 -17.51 -18.30
CA LEU A 269 26.19 -18.67 -17.56
C LEU A 269 27.66 -18.48 -17.18
N THR A 270 28.43 -17.92 -18.11
CA THR A 270 29.85 -17.58 -17.90
C THR A 270 29.96 -16.48 -16.85
N ALA A 271 29.11 -15.45 -16.85
CA ALA A 271 29.15 -14.37 -15.86
C ALA A 271 28.89 -14.83 -14.41
N SER A 272 27.94 -15.74 -14.13
CA SER A 272 27.72 -16.25 -12.76
C SER A 272 28.77 -17.28 -12.30
N LYS A 273 29.22 -18.19 -13.17
CA LYS A 273 30.33 -19.10 -12.85
C LYS A 273 31.67 -18.38 -12.74
N ASP A 274 31.88 -17.34 -13.55
CA ASP A 274 33.03 -16.44 -13.51
C ASP A 274 32.91 -15.35 -12.43
N MET A 275 32.00 -15.44 -11.47
CA MET A 275 32.07 -14.65 -10.23
C MET A 275 32.60 -15.50 -9.06
N MET A 276 32.74 -16.81 -9.26
CA MET A 276 33.42 -17.75 -8.37
C MET A 276 34.74 -18.19 -9.03
N GLY A 277 35.84 -18.22 -8.27
CA GLY A 277 37.09 -18.80 -8.77
C GLY A 277 36.97 -20.30 -9.09
N PRO A 278 37.86 -20.88 -9.93
CA PRO A 278 38.03 -22.33 -10.01
C PRO A 278 38.35 -22.92 -8.62
N GLN A 279 38.17 -24.24 -8.44
CA GLN A 279 38.38 -24.94 -7.15
C GLN A 279 39.64 -24.43 -6.43
N ASP A 280 39.48 -24.10 -5.14
CA ASP A 280 40.50 -23.39 -4.35
C ASP A 280 41.87 -24.07 -4.40
N THR A 281 42.92 -23.29 -4.68
CA THR A 281 44.28 -23.65 -4.24
C THR A 281 44.40 -23.46 -2.72
N GLN A 282 45.36 -24.14 -2.06
CA GLN A 282 45.58 -24.12 -0.60
C GLN A 282 45.67 -22.71 0.05
N GLN A 283 45.85 -21.64 -0.73
CA GLN A 283 46.00 -20.26 -0.25
C GLN A 283 44.67 -19.51 0.01
N HIS A 284 43.53 -19.97 -0.51
CA HIS A 284 42.26 -19.21 -0.43
C HIS A 284 41.56 -19.28 0.94
N GLY A 285 41.88 -20.29 1.76
CA GLY A 285 41.40 -20.40 3.14
C GLY A 285 42.25 -19.67 4.19
N GLN A 286 43.27 -18.90 3.76
CA GLN A 286 44.22 -18.27 4.68
C GLN A 286 43.57 -17.08 5.40
N LYS A 287 43.53 -17.15 6.74
CA LYS A 287 43.16 -16.03 7.60
C LYS A 287 44.34 -15.06 7.68
N ILE A 288 44.12 -13.83 7.23
CA ILE A 288 45.14 -12.79 7.16
C ILE A 288 44.71 -11.63 8.06
N LYS A 289 45.63 -11.17 8.90
CA LYS A 289 45.42 -10.02 9.78
C LYS A 289 45.72 -8.73 9.01
N CYS A 290 44.76 -7.83 8.92
CA CYS A 290 44.97 -6.53 8.29
C CYS A 290 46.03 -5.74 9.09
N PRO A 291 47.07 -5.19 8.45
CA PRO A 291 48.12 -4.43 9.14
C PRO A 291 47.63 -3.09 9.70
N SER A 292 46.56 -2.51 9.15
CA SER A 292 46.03 -1.21 9.58
C SER A 292 44.98 -1.33 10.70
N CYS A 293 43.91 -2.10 10.49
CA CYS A 293 42.85 -2.22 11.49
C CYS A 293 42.98 -3.43 12.42
N GLY A 294 43.92 -4.34 12.16
CA GLY A 294 44.14 -5.54 12.98
C GLY A 294 43.09 -6.63 12.83
N GLU A 295 42.03 -6.42 12.02
CA GLU A 295 40.98 -7.41 11.79
C GLU A 295 41.49 -8.61 11.00
N ILE A 296 41.04 -9.80 11.38
CA ILE A 296 41.37 -11.05 10.69
C ILE A 296 40.30 -11.31 9.63
N GLY A 297 40.70 -11.29 8.36
CA GLY A 297 39.83 -11.58 7.21
C GLY A 297 40.31 -12.81 6.45
N LEU A 298 39.46 -13.35 5.58
CA LEU A 298 39.86 -14.32 4.58
C LEU A 298 40.17 -13.62 3.26
N LYS A 299 40.97 -14.30 2.44
CA LYS A 299 41.25 -13.86 1.09
C LYS A 299 39.99 -13.95 0.22
N ALA A 300 39.38 -12.80 -0.03
CA ALA A 300 38.06 -12.70 -0.64
C ALA A 300 38.04 -13.08 -2.12
N TYR A 301 39.09 -12.73 -2.87
CA TYR A 301 39.13 -12.92 -4.33
C TYR A 301 40.11 -14.02 -4.75
N ALA A 302 39.68 -14.87 -5.68
CA ALA A 302 40.46 -16.00 -6.17
C ALA A 302 41.56 -15.59 -7.15
N ASN A 303 41.31 -14.56 -7.95
CA ASN A 303 42.24 -14.04 -8.96
C ASN A 303 43.01 -12.82 -8.48
N LEU A 304 43.18 -12.66 -7.16
CA LEU A 304 44.04 -11.64 -6.58
C LEU A 304 45.10 -12.35 -5.74
N SER A 305 46.38 -12.02 -5.87
CA SER A 305 47.46 -12.60 -5.06
C SER A 305 47.51 -12.02 -3.66
N SER A 306 47.23 -10.73 -3.52
CA SER A 306 47.28 -9.95 -2.29
C SER A 306 45.98 -10.00 -1.46
N PHE A 307 46.10 -9.67 -0.17
CA PHE A 307 44.96 -9.46 0.72
C PHE A 307 44.40 -8.05 0.55
N VAL A 308 43.07 -7.91 0.61
CA VAL A 308 42.38 -6.62 0.59
C VAL A 308 41.46 -6.49 1.80
N CYS A 309 41.55 -5.36 2.50
CA CYS A 309 40.68 -5.10 3.65
C CYS A 309 39.28 -4.69 3.16
N LEU A 310 38.25 -5.37 3.66
CA LEU A 310 36.84 -5.12 3.30
C LEU A 310 36.10 -4.27 4.35
N ARG A 311 36.79 -3.78 5.38
CA ARG A 311 36.21 -2.93 6.41
C ARG A 311 36.24 -1.47 5.96
N ARG A 312 35.07 -0.88 5.73
CA ARG A 312 34.93 0.50 5.21
C ARG A 312 35.64 1.56 6.05
N GLU A 313 35.72 1.34 7.37
CA GLU A 313 36.34 2.29 8.30
C GLU A 313 37.87 2.14 8.39
N CYS A 314 38.46 1.16 7.68
CA CYS A 314 39.89 0.92 7.66
C CYS A 314 40.59 1.83 6.65
N GLN A 315 41.79 2.33 6.98
CA GLN A 315 42.61 3.11 6.03
C GLN A 315 43.06 2.27 4.83
N MET A 316 43.23 0.96 5.02
CA MET A 316 43.55 0.00 3.95
C MET A 316 42.29 -0.54 3.23
N PHE A 317 41.11 0.06 3.45
CA PHE A 317 39.89 -0.35 2.77
C PHE A 317 40.08 -0.25 1.26
N TRP A 318 40.01 -1.37 0.55
CA TRP A 318 40.17 -1.43 -0.90
C TRP A 318 41.51 -0.89 -1.44
N HIS A 319 42.55 -0.86 -0.61
CA HIS A 319 43.90 -0.48 -1.03
C HIS A 319 44.85 -1.68 -0.96
N THR A 320 45.79 -1.73 -1.89
CA THR A 320 46.93 -2.67 -1.88
C THR A 320 47.96 -2.27 -0.82
N GLU A 321 48.91 -3.14 -0.50
CA GLU A 321 49.96 -2.88 0.51
C GLU A 321 50.81 -1.63 0.20
N ASP A 322 50.98 -1.28 -1.08
CA ASP A 322 51.65 -0.07 -1.54
C ASP A 322 50.75 1.19 -1.53
N GLY A 323 49.56 1.10 -0.96
CA GLY A 323 48.64 2.22 -0.75
C GLY A 323 47.89 2.67 -2.00
N LYS A 324 47.86 1.87 -3.08
CA LYS A 324 47.08 2.17 -4.28
C LYS A 324 45.67 1.62 -4.19
N LEU A 325 44.70 2.34 -4.75
CA LEU A 325 43.32 1.87 -4.84
C LEU A 325 43.25 0.64 -5.75
N LEU A 326 42.68 -0.46 -5.25
CA LEU A 326 42.52 -1.69 -6.01
C LEU A 326 41.49 -1.50 -7.15
N GLY A 327 41.84 -1.96 -8.35
CA GLY A 327 40.94 -1.95 -9.50
C GLY A 327 39.77 -2.93 -9.39
N GLN A 328 39.01 -3.09 -10.47
CA GLN A 328 37.93 -4.10 -10.56
C GLN A 328 38.38 -5.40 -11.24
N VAL A 329 39.67 -5.49 -11.59
CA VAL A 329 40.30 -6.57 -12.36
C VAL A 329 41.35 -7.22 -11.48
N GLY A 330 41.40 -8.56 -11.49
CA GLY A 330 42.42 -9.33 -10.79
C GLY A 330 43.74 -9.45 -11.55
N ASP A 331 44.68 -10.19 -10.98
CA ASP A 331 46.04 -10.40 -11.50
C ASP A 331 46.05 -11.13 -12.85
N ASP A 332 44.97 -11.83 -13.18
CA ASP A 332 44.78 -12.54 -14.44
C ASP A 332 44.16 -11.68 -15.55
N GLY A 333 44.00 -10.37 -15.32
CA GLY A 333 43.41 -9.45 -16.29
C GLY A 333 41.90 -9.61 -16.45
N LYS A 334 41.23 -10.42 -15.62
CA LYS A 334 39.77 -10.62 -15.65
C LYS A 334 39.08 -9.95 -14.46
N PRO A 335 37.75 -9.71 -14.50
CA PRO A 335 37.01 -9.16 -13.37
C PRO A 335 37.26 -9.93 -12.06
N LEU A 336 37.29 -9.23 -10.93
CA LEU A 336 37.46 -9.86 -9.61
C LEU A 336 36.38 -10.89 -9.32
N ARG A 337 36.78 -12.08 -8.85
CA ARG A 337 35.89 -13.22 -8.53
C ARG A 337 36.08 -13.67 -7.10
N TYR A 338 35.01 -13.95 -6.38
CA TYR A 338 35.12 -14.46 -5.02
C TYR A 338 35.78 -15.84 -5.00
N SER A 339 36.58 -16.11 -3.98
CA SER A 339 37.09 -17.46 -3.71
C SER A 339 36.00 -18.35 -3.10
N VAL A 340 36.05 -19.65 -3.39
CA VAL A 340 35.08 -20.61 -2.81
C VAL A 340 35.26 -20.67 -1.30
N ALA A 341 36.50 -20.64 -0.81
CA ALA A 341 36.81 -20.56 0.61
C ALA A 341 36.21 -19.33 1.28
N PHE A 342 36.27 -18.15 0.64
CA PHE A 342 35.63 -16.95 1.18
C PHE A 342 34.12 -17.14 1.26
N LEU A 343 33.47 -17.64 0.20
CA LEU A 343 32.03 -17.85 0.15
C LEU A 343 31.54 -18.91 1.15
N LYS A 344 32.29 -20.00 1.34
CA LYS A 344 31.99 -21.10 2.28
C LYS A 344 32.46 -20.87 3.71
N SER A 345 33.29 -19.86 3.96
CA SER A 345 33.93 -19.60 5.27
C SER A 345 33.01 -19.48 6.48
N THR A 346 31.71 -19.40 6.24
CA THR A 346 30.66 -19.43 7.24
C THR A 346 30.26 -20.81 7.71
N GLU A 347 30.96 -21.88 7.30
CA GLU A 347 30.84 -23.22 7.90
C GLU A 347 31.01 -23.19 9.44
N THR A 348 31.75 -22.22 9.99
CA THR A 348 31.84 -21.98 11.45
C THR A 348 30.59 -21.38 12.13
N LEU A 349 29.60 -20.86 11.39
CA LEU A 349 28.30 -20.43 11.96
C LEU A 349 27.30 -21.57 12.07
N TYR A 350 27.54 -22.73 11.44
CA TYR A 350 26.64 -23.89 11.55
C TYR A 350 26.60 -24.43 12.99
N GLY A 351 27.70 -24.32 13.74
CA GLY A 351 27.76 -24.62 15.17
C GLY A 351 27.31 -23.48 16.11
N LYS A 352 26.96 -22.31 15.57
CA LYS A 352 26.46 -21.13 16.31
C LYS A 352 25.11 -20.62 15.77
N ARG A 353 24.34 -21.48 15.08
CA ARG A 353 22.98 -21.12 14.73
C ARG A 353 22.23 -20.88 16.04
N LYS A 354 21.62 -19.70 16.18
CA LYS A 354 20.50 -19.58 17.12
C LYS A 354 19.47 -20.62 16.68
N ASP A 355 18.79 -21.25 17.63
CA ASP A 355 17.70 -22.18 17.29
C ASP A 355 16.82 -21.51 16.24
N LEU A 356 16.56 -22.23 15.14
CA LEU A 356 15.62 -21.76 14.13
C LEU A 356 14.32 -21.42 14.88
N PRO A 357 13.72 -20.25 14.63
CA PRO A 357 12.41 -19.95 15.19
C PRO A 357 11.47 -21.13 14.91
N LYS A 358 10.59 -21.47 15.86
CA LYS A 358 9.61 -22.55 15.69
C LYS A 358 8.84 -22.41 14.36
N ASP A 359 8.57 -21.15 13.98
CA ASP A 359 7.99 -20.79 12.69
C ASP A 359 9.03 -20.14 11.79
N ILE A 360 9.39 -20.80 10.69
CA ILE A 360 10.30 -20.22 9.70
C ILE A 360 9.51 -19.19 8.86
N PRO A 361 10.01 -17.95 8.71
CA PRO A 361 9.34 -16.95 7.89
C PRO A 361 9.14 -17.42 6.45
N GLN A 362 7.92 -17.28 5.92
CA GLN A 362 7.56 -17.58 4.52
C GLN A 362 6.39 -16.70 4.08
N ILE A 363 6.34 -16.31 2.80
CA ILE A 363 5.26 -15.46 2.26
C ILE A 363 3.96 -16.25 2.19
N PHE A 364 4.04 -17.54 1.86
CA PHE A 364 2.87 -18.39 1.88
C PHE A 364 2.36 -18.57 3.32
N GLN A 365 1.22 -17.95 3.61
CA GLN A 365 0.43 -18.27 4.80
C GLN A 365 -0.83 -18.98 4.35
N SER A 366 -1.23 -20.00 5.11
CA SER A 366 -2.55 -20.60 4.95
C SER A 366 -3.62 -19.52 5.09
N LEU A 367 -4.73 -19.69 4.38
CA LEU A 367 -5.87 -18.80 4.49
C LEU A 367 -6.35 -18.80 5.94
N ARG A 368 -6.07 -17.71 6.67
CA ARG A 368 -6.60 -17.53 8.02
C ARG A 368 -8.13 -17.60 7.95
N SER A 369 -8.72 -18.46 8.78
CA SER A 369 -10.16 -18.39 9.07
C SER A 369 -10.41 -17.14 9.90
N SER A 370 -11.61 -16.58 9.78
CA SER A 370 -12.12 -15.51 10.64
C SER A 370 -12.41 -16.01 12.08
N ILE A 371 -11.72 -17.05 12.54
CA ILE A 371 -11.99 -17.74 13.81
C ILE A 371 -10.75 -17.57 14.68
N ASP A 372 -10.93 -16.81 15.75
CA ASP A 372 -10.27 -16.80 17.05
C ASP A 372 -8.81 -17.31 17.06
N MET A 373 -7.86 -16.38 16.92
CA MET A 373 -6.47 -16.65 17.30
C MET A 373 -6.32 -16.71 18.83
N ASP A 374 -7.22 -16.04 19.59
CA ASP A 374 -7.07 -15.82 21.03
C ASP A 374 -8.39 -15.93 21.84
N GLY A 375 -9.44 -16.54 21.27
CA GLY A 375 -10.77 -16.63 21.92
C GLY A 375 -11.61 -15.33 21.87
N GLU A 376 -11.09 -14.26 21.26
CA GLU A 376 -11.85 -13.04 20.99
C GLU A 376 -12.55 -13.10 19.62
N LYS A 377 -13.88 -12.96 19.64
CA LYS A 377 -14.73 -12.92 18.45
C LYS A 377 -14.40 -11.70 17.58
N ASN A 378 -13.83 -11.95 16.40
CA ASN A 378 -13.61 -10.93 15.39
C ASN A 378 -14.85 -10.75 14.49
N PHE A 379 -15.18 -9.51 14.14
CA PHE A 379 -16.31 -9.11 13.28
C PHE A 379 -15.92 -8.86 11.83
N GLY A 380 -14.64 -9.03 11.47
CA GLY A 380 -14.19 -8.92 10.09
C GLY A 380 -13.77 -7.52 9.68
N THR A 381 -13.69 -6.55 10.59
CA THR A 381 -13.16 -5.20 10.34
C THR A 381 -11.84 -4.93 11.05
N GLU A 382 -11.38 -5.85 11.89
CA GLU A 382 -10.22 -5.70 12.76
C GLU A 382 -8.91 -5.60 11.96
N LEU A 383 -7.92 -4.93 12.57
CA LEU A 383 -6.60 -4.71 11.96
C LEU A 383 -5.93 -6.02 11.51
N ILE A 384 -6.08 -7.09 12.29
CA ILE A 384 -5.51 -8.42 12.00
C ILE A 384 -6.11 -9.07 10.73
N LEU A 385 -7.34 -8.69 10.34
CA LEU A 385 -8.07 -9.23 9.19
C LEU A 385 -8.00 -8.32 7.94
N ARG A 386 -7.17 -7.28 7.98
CA ARG A 386 -6.97 -6.32 6.89
C ARG A 386 -5.99 -6.81 5.82
N GLY A 387 -5.12 -7.75 6.16
CA GLY A 387 -4.13 -8.31 5.25
C GLY A 387 -4.73 -8.90 3.98
N GLY A 388 -3.90 -8.94 2.93
CA GLY A 388 -4.16 -9.70 1.71
C GLY A 388 -4.04 -11.20 1.97
N PHE A 389 -3.92 -11.97 0.89
CA PHE A 389 -3.76 -13.42 0.99
C PHE A 389 -2.91 -13.99 -0.14
N THR A 390 -2.30 -15.14 0.13
CA THR A 390 -1.64 -15.94 -0.90
C THR A 390 -2.61 -17.02 -1.37
N CYS A 391 -2.85 -17.10 -2.68
CA CYS A 391 -3.86 -17.99 -3.23
C CYS A 391 -3.49 -19.45 -2.97
N PRO A 392 -4.38 -20.28 -2.38
CA PRO A 392 -4.07 -21.68 -2.11
C PRO A 392 -4.01 -22.55 -3.38
N LYS A 393 -4.51 -22.05 -4.53
CA LYS A 393 -4.51 -22.80 -5.80
C LYS A 393 -3.30 -22.50 -6.68
N CYS A 394 -2.86 -21.25 -6.74
CA CYS A 394 -1.81 -20.82 -7.66
C CYS A 394 -0.69 -20.02 -7.01
N TYR A 395 -0.70 -19.85 -5.68
CA TYR A 395 0.31 -19.13 -4.88
C TYR A 395 0.50 -17.66 -5.24
N CYS A 396 -0.41 -17.09 -6.03
CA CYS A 396 -0.45 -15.66 -6.30
C CYS A 396 -0.78 -14.90 -5.01
N CYS A 397 0.07 -13.95 -4.63
CA CYS A 397 -0.18 -12.93 -3.63
C CYS A 397 -1.26 -11.98 -4.16
N ASN A 398 -2.23 -11.64 -3.31
CA ASN A 398 -3.34 -10.77 -3.67
C ASN A 398 -3.63 -9.81 -2.52
N ALA A 399 -3.74 -8.51 -2.84
CA ALA A 399 -4.29 -7.53 -1.93
C ALA A 399 -5.78 -7.81 -1.68
N LYS A 400 -6.28 -7.43 -0.50
CA LYS A 400 -7.70 -7.61 -0.14
C LYS A 400 -8.61 -6.59 -0.83
N LYS A 401 -8.82 -6.69 -2.13
CA LYS A 401 -9.49 -5.65 -2.92
C LYS A 401 -10.98 -5.50 -2.58
N HIS A 402 -11.68 -6.61 -2.33
CA HIS A 402 -13.13 -6.62 -2.09
C HIS A 402 -13.45 -6.70 -0.60
N TRP A 403 -14.55 -6.06 -0.21
CA TRP A 403 -14.99 -6.02 1.19
C TRP A 403 -15.42 -7.39 1.72
N ASP A 404 -16.13 -8.12 0.86
CA ASP A 404 -16.90 -9.33 1.15
C ASP A 404 -16.19 -10.62 0.75
N ARG A 405 -15.14 -10.55 -0.06
CA ARG A 405 -14.44 -11.74 -0.55
C ARG A 405 -12.95 -11.53 -0.75
N LEU A 406 -12.22 -12.63 -0.62
CA LEU A 406 -10.87 -12.78 -1.15
C LEU A 406 -11.02 -13.29 -2.59
N GLN A 407 -10.39 -12.63 -3.55
CA GLN A 407 -10.44 -13.02 -4.96
C GLN A 407 -9.03 -13.03 -5.54
N CYS A 408 -8.61 -14.18 -6.08
CA CYS A 408 -7.35 -14.32 -6.76
C CYS A 408 -7.48 -13.79 -8.19
N ARG A 409 -6.69 -12.78 -8.52
CA ARG A 409 -6.72 -12.17 -9.86
C ARG A 409 -6.12 -13.05 -10.97
N HIS A 410 -5.41 -14.13 -10.62
CA HIS A 410 -4.80 -15.04 -11.59
C HIS A 410 -5.73 -16.21 -11.97
N CYS A 411 -6.11 -17.03 -10.99
CA CYS A 411 -6.87 -18.27 -11.24
C CYS A 411 -8.37 -18.16 -10.93
N GLY A 412 -8.83 -17.00 -10.47
CA GLY A 412 -10.24 -16.78 -10.13
C GLY A 412 -10.70 -17.43 -8.83
N PHE A 413 -9.81 -18.00 -8.01
CA PHE A 413 -10.16 -18.50 -6.66
C PHE A 413 -10.89 -17.42 -5.86
N THR A 414 -12.01 -17.77 -5.24
CA THR A 414 -12.77 -16.90 -4.35
C THR A 414 -13.01 -17.56 -2.98
N LYS A 415 -13.00 -16.76 -1.92
CA LYS A 415 -13.44 -17.15 -0.57
C LYS A 415 -14.25 -16.01 0.03
N ASP A 416 -15.47 -16.31 0.47
CA ASP A 416 -16.30 -15.37 1.21
C ASP A 416 -15.63 -15.03 2.55
N VAL A 417 -15.52 -13.74 2.83
CA VAL A 417 -15.01 -13.17 4.08
C VAL A 417 -15.84 -11.94 4.47
N THR A 418 -17.14 -12.00 4.20
CA THR A 418 -18.10 -10.94 4.53
C THR A 418 -18.01 -10.61 6.01
N PRO A 419 -17.74 -9.34 6.38
CA PRO A 419 -17.70 -8.94 7.78
C PRO A 419 -19.04 -9.23 8.47
N LEU A 420 -18.94 -9.70 9.71
CA LEU A 420 -20.11 -9.92 10.56
C LEU A 420 -20.68 -8.56 10.99
N PRO A 421 -22.01 -8.46 11.18
CA PRO A 421 -22.61 -7.25 11.75
C PRO A 421 -21.97 -6.89 13.09
N TYR A 422 -21.49 -5.65 13.19
CA TYR A 422 -20.86 -5.16 14.41
C TYR A 422 -21.94 -4.83 15.46
N PRO A 423 -21.79 -5.24 16.74
CA PRO A 423 -22.85 -5.08 17.73
C PRO A 423 -23.13 -3.60 18.05
N MET A 424 -24.41 -3.23 18.07
CA MET A 424 -24.85 -1.87 18.45
C MET A 424 -24.41 -1.47 19.86
N GLN A 425 -24.29 -2.42 20.79
CA GLN A 425 -23.83 -2.16 22.14
C GLN A 425 -22.38 -1.63 22.14
N ASN A 426 -21.49 -2.28 21.39
CA ASN A 426 -20.11 -1.84 21.23
C ASN A 426 -20.02 -0.44 20.60
N ILE A 427 -20.86 -0.15 19.59
CA ILE A 427 -20.93 1.18 18.96
C ILE A 427 -21.33 2.26 19.98
N LYS A 428 -22.31 1.95 20.84
CA LYS A 428 -22.75 2.87 21.91
C LYS A 428 -21.63 3.13 22.91
N GLU A 429 -20.92 2.09 23.33
CA GLU A 429 -19.77 2.19 24.24
C GLU A 429 -18.62 3.02 23.65
N GLU A 430 -18.27 2.79 22.38
CA GLU A 430 -17.30 3.60 21.65
C GLU A 430 -17.73 5.07 21.58
N THR A 431 -18.99 5.31 21.21
CA THR A 431 -19.54 6.67 21.10
C THR A 431 -19.49 7.41 22.44
N MET A 432 -19.86 6.73 23.53
CA MET A 432 -19.75 7.29 24.88
C MET A 432 -18.30 7.64 25.21
N LYS A 433 -17.34 6.74 24.97
CA LYS A 433 -15.90 7.03 25.19
C LYS A 433 -15.40 8.24 24.41
N PHE A 434 -15.90 8.47 23.19
CA PHE A 434 -15.55 9.64 22.38
C PHE A 434 -16.16 10.95 22.90
N GLN A 435 -17.41 10.93 23.39
CA GLN A 435 -18.10 12.12 23.90
C GLN A 435 -17.52 12.65 25.22
N HIS A 436 -16.93 11.79 26.06
CA HIS A 436 -16.34 12.19 27.35
C HIS A 436 -15.03 12.99 27.22
N LYS A 437 -14.47 13.16 26.00
CA LYS A 437 -13.20 13.87 25.77
C LYS A 437 -13.32 15.40 25.64
N GLY A 438 -14.24 16.04 26.37
CA GLY A 438 -14.33 17.51 26.46
C GLY A 438 -14.54 18.27 25.13
N LYS A 439 -15.04 17.60 24.09
CA LYS A 439 -15.32 18.22 22.78
C LYS A 439 -16.63 19.04 22.85
N PRO A 440 -16.81 20.07 22.00
CA PRO A 440 -18.08 20.80 21.88
C PRO A 440 -19.27 19.87 21.63
N MET A 441 -20.47 20.31 22.02
CA MET A 441 -21.71 19.51 21.89
C MET A 441 -22.01 19.06 20.46
N ASP A 442 -21.57 19.82 19.45
CA ASP A 442 -21.71 19.43 18.04
C ASP A 442 -20.84 18.22 17.65
N GLY A 443 -19.83 17.89 18.46
CA GLY A 443 -18.91 16.77 18.29
C GLY A 443 -18.00 16.84 17.06
N ILE A 444 -17.95 17.97 16.36
CA ILE A 444 -17.21 18.16 15.10
C ILE A 444 -16.29 19.38 15.17
N THR A 445 -16.73 20.45 15.81
CA THR A 445 -15.96 21.68 15.91
C THR A 445 -14.81 21.51 16.91
N VAL A 446 -13.60 21.84 16.50
CA VAL A 446 -12.43 21.92 17.39
C VAL A 446 -12.02 23.38 17.63
N LYS A 447 -12.23 24.24 16.63
CA LYS A 447 -11.98 25.69 16.68
C LYS A 447 -12.94 26.40 15.72
N ILE A 448 -13.41 27.59 16.09
CA ILE A 448 -14.17 28.49 15.22
C ILE A 448 -13.44 29.84 15.20
N ASP A 449 -13.42 30.48 14.04
CA ASP A 449 -13.12 31.91 13.95
C ASP A 449 -14.44 32.69 14.13
N GLU A 450 -14.64 33.27 15.31
CA GLU A 450 -15.87 33.99 15.66
C GLU A 450 -16.08 35.26 14.83
N SER A 451 -15.06 35.77 14.12
CA SER A 451 -15.17 36.98 13.30
C SER A 451 -15.85 36.76 11.95
N GLN A 452 -15.81 35.53 11.43
CA GLN A 452 -16.31 35.19 10.09
C GLN A 452 -17.35 34.05 10.11
N VAL A 453 -17.66 33.52 11.29
CA VAL A 453 -18.59 32.41 11.44
C VAL A 453 -19.58 32.72 12.55
N LYS A 454 -20.86 32.88 12.18
CA LYS A 454 -21.97 32.93 13.15
C LYS A 454 -22.56 31.53 13.32
N LYS A 455 -22.53 31.01 14.55
CA LYS A 455 -23.13 29.71 14.89
C LYS A 455 -24.52 29.90 15.51
N VAL A 456 -25.51 29.21 14.95
CA VAL A 456 -26.88 29.12 15.47
C VAL A 456 -27.15 27.67 15.85
N ILE A 457 -27.79 27.46 17.01
CA ILE A 457 -28.20 26.14 17.49
C ILE A 457 -29.71 26.16 17.68
N GLU A 458 -30.41 25.23 17.03
CA GLU A 458 -31.86 25.12 17.12
C GLU A 458 -32.32 23.66 17.13
N VAL A 459 -33.57 23.45 17.54
CA VAL A 459 -34.23 22.14 17.48
C VAL A 459 -35.21 22.16 16.32
N ALA A 460 -34.98 21.29 15.34
CA ALA A 460 -35.86 21.12 14.19
C ALA A 460 -37.20 20.51 14.60
N THR A 461 -38.21 20.65 13.73
CA THR A 461 -39.57 20.13 13.94
C THR A 461 -39.60 18.61 14.16
N ASN A 462 -38.65 17.88 13.58
CA ASN A 462 -38.47 16.44 13.73
C ASN A 462 -37.77 16.04 15.06
N GLY A 463 -37.38 17.02 15.89
CA GLY A 463 -36.67 16.87 17.15
C GLY A 463 -35.15 16.78 17.04
N SER A 464 -34.57 16.83 15.84
CA SER A 464 -33.10 16.88 15.67
C SER A 464 -32.52 18.19 16.17
N THR A 465 -31.27 18.16 16.62
CA THR A 465 -30.51 19.38 16.91
C THR A 465 -29.73 19.80 15.66
N LEU A 466 -29.93 21.04 15.22
CA LEU A 466 -29.20 21.63 14.11
C LEU A 466 -28.14 22.59 14.66
N PHE A 467 -26.91 22.44 14.17
CA PHE A 467 -25.84 23.41 14.34
C PHE A 467 -25.56 24.04 12.98
N ILE A 468 -25.94 25.30 12.83
CA ILE A 468 -25.89 26.04 11.57
C ILE A 468 -24.76 27.06 11.68
N TYR A 469 -23.80 27.00 10.77
CA TYR A 469 -22.66 27.90 10.71
C TYR A 469 -22.82 28.76 9.46
N MET A 470 -23.08 30.05 9.66
CA MET A 470 -23.15 31.06 8.61
C MET A 470 -21.73 31.57 8.35
N LEU A 471 -21.20 31.34 7.15
CA LEU A 471 -19.80 31.63 6.78
C LEU A 471 -19.74 32.92 5.97
N THR A 472 -19.08 33.94 6.48
CA THR A 472 -19.00 35.27 5.84
C THR A 472 -17.59 35.64 5.40
N GLN A 473 -17.49 36.41 4.31
CA GLN A 473 -16.26 37.12 3.94
C GLN A 473 -15.92 38.21 4.96
N PRO A 474 -14.67 38.72 4.96
CA PRO A 474 -14.30 39.88 5.77
C PRO A 474 -15.18 41.13 5.59
N ASP A 475 -15.85 41.26 4.42
CA ASP A 475 -16.76 42.38 4.12
C ASP A 475 -18.20 42.16 4.64
N GLY A 476 -18.46 41.03 5.30
CA GLY A 476 -19.76 40.66 5.87
C GLY A 476 -20.70 39.91 4.91
N LYS A 477 -20.33 39.72 3.64
CA LYS A 477 -21.15 38.95 2.70
C LYS A 477 -21.14 37.46 3.03
N LEU A 478 -22.31 36.82 2.94
CA LEU A 478 -22.48 35.39 3.18
C LEU A 478 -21.92 34.58 1.99
N MET A 479 -20.87 33.81 2.25
CA MET A 479 -20.28 32.86 1.28
C MET A 479 -21.10 31.59 1.18
N GLY A 480 -21.59 31.10 2.31
CA GLY A 480 -22.32 29.84 2.38
C GLY A 480 -22.61 29.42 3.81
N THR A 481 -23.14 28.21 3.96
CA THR A 481 -23.54 27.67 5.25
C THR A 481 -23.06 26.24 5.41
N LEU A 482 -22.61 25.88 6.60
CA LEU A 482 -22.42 24.48 7.00
C LEU A 482 -23.50 24.13 8.01
N VAL A 483 -24.22 23.03 7.78
CA VAL A 483 -25.25 22.54 8.71
C VAL A 483 -24.85 21.16 9.20
N VAL A 484 -24.80 21.00 10.53
CA VAL A 484 -24.61 19.71 11.18
C VAL A 484 -25.91 19.33 11.87
N GLU A 485 -26.54 18.25 11.40
CA GLU A 485 -27.73 17.69 12.05
C GLU A 485 -27.34 16.53 12.99
N ARG A 486 -27.85 16.57 14.22
CA ARG A 486 -27.79 15.46 15.18
C ARG A 486 -29.21 14.90 15.37
N PRO A 487 -29.51 13.70 14.84
CA PRO A 487 -30.84 13.13 14.95
C PRO A 487 -31.17 12.75 16.40
N SER A 488 -32.43 12.96 16.79
CA SER A 488 -32.96 12.50 18.08
C SER A 488 -33.02 10.97 18.15
N GLU A 489 -33.19 10.41 19.35
CA GLU A 489 -33.37 8.95 19.51
C GLU A 489 -34.55 8.39 18.70
N ASN A 490 -35.63 9.16 18.55
CA ASN A 490 -36.78 8.75 17.76
C ASN A 490 -36.45 8.76 16.26
N GLN A 491 -35.74 9.78 15.78
CA GLN A 491 -35.31 9.88 14.38
C GLN A 491 -34.34 8.75 13.99
N LYS A 492 -33.40 8.40 14.88
CA LYS A 492 -32.49 7.26 14.64
C LYS A 492 -33.22 5.94 14.45
N LYS A 493 -34.32 5.72 15.17
CA LYS A 493 -35.14 4.50 15.14
C LYS A 493 -36.27 4.52 14.11
N ALA A 494 -36.51 5.66 13.46
CA ALA A 494 -37.53 5.79 12.44
C ALA A 494 -37.23 4.87 11.23
N SER A 495 -38.23 4.61 10.41
CA SER A 495 -38.04 3.96 9.11
C SER A 495 -37.04 4.78 8.28
N CYS A 496 -36.08 4.12 7.63
CA CYS A 496 -34.93 4.74 6.96
C CYS A 496 -34.03 5.59 7.87
N GLY A 497 -34.20 5.51 9.20
CA GLY A 497 -33.36 6.18 10.18
C GLY A 497 -31.99 5.52 10.33
N ALA A 498 -31.07 6.22 11.01
CA ALA A 498 -29.66 5.82 11.11
C ALA A 498 -29.44 4.39 11.66
N ASP A 499 -30.26 3.92 12.62
CA ASP A 499 -30.12 2.57 13.18
C ASP A 499 -30.49 1.50 12.13
N GLU A 500 -31.54 1.75 11.34
CA GLU A 500 -31.95 0.85 10.27
C GLU A 500 -30.95 0.85 9.12
N LEU A 501 -30.47 2.03 8.70
CA LEU A 501 -29.45 2.16 7.66
C LEU A 501 -28.17 1.40 8.04
N LEU A 502 -27.67 1.59 9.25
CA LEU A 502 -26.49 0.88 9.74
C LEU A 502 -26.71 -0.63 9.75
N ARG A 503 -27.84 -1.10 10.28
CA ARG A 503 -28.19 -2.53 10.31
C ARG A 503 -28.23 -3.09 8.88
N LYS A 504 -28.92 -2.43 7.96
CA LYS A 504 -29.05 -2.85 6.56
C LYS A 504 -27.72 -2.82 5.81
N ILE A 505 -26.88 -1.81 5.97
CA ILE A 505 -25.54 -1.78 5.33
C ILE A 505 -24.68 -2.94 5.82
N GLN A 506 -24.78 -3.32 7.10
CA GLN A 506 -24.06 -4.48 7.64
C GLN A 506 -24.62 -5.80 7.09
N GLU A 507 -25.94 -5.96 7.02
CA GLU A 507 -26.61 -7.16 6.48
C GLU A 507 -26.41 -7.33 4.96
N ASP A 508 -26.51 -6.23 4.21
CA ASP A 508 -26.42 -6.19 2.76
C ASP A 508 -25.01 -5.81 2.27
N GLY A 509 -23.99 -5.85 3.13
CA GLY A 509 -22.64 -5.38 2.83
C GLY A 509 -22.00 -6.02 1.58
N SER A 510 -22.37 -7.27 1.26
CA SER A 510 -21.95 -7.94 0.02
C SER A 510 -22.65 -7.38 -1.24
N LYS A 511 -23.90 -6.94 -1.13
CA LYS A 511 -24.65 -6.27 -2.21
C LYS A 511 -24.20 -4.85 -2.45
N MET A 512 -23.57 -4.22 -1.47
CA MET A 512 -23.04 -2.86 -1.58
C MET A 512 -21.87 -2.74 -2.55
N LYS A 513 -21.28 -3.84 -3.04
CA LYS A 513 -20.16 -3.85 -4.00
C LYS A 513 -18.92 -3.05 -3.53
N PHE A 514 -18.72 -2.93 -2.22
CA PHE A 514 -17.58 -2.21 -1.63
C PHE A 514 -16.23 -2.80 -2.09
N GLN A 515 -15.39 -1.94 -2.67
CA GLN A 515 -14.05 -2.31 -3.13
C GLN A 515 -13.03 -1.19 -2.94
N ARG A 516 -11.75 -1.55 -2.88
CA ARG A 516 -10.64 -0.60 -2.91
C ARG A 516 -10.26 -0.30 -4.35
N ASN A 517 -10.16 0.98 -4.68
CA ASN A 517 -9.79 1.44 -6.01
C ASN A 517 -8.30 1.85 -6.06
N PRO A 518 -7.64 1.74 -7.22
CA PRO A 518 -6.28 2.26 -7.40
C PRO A 518 -6.24 3.77 -7.16
N ALA A 519 -5.37 4.21 -6.24
CA ALA A 519 -5.06 5.61 -6.01
C ALA A 519 -3.93 6.11 -6.93
N ARG A 520 -3.02 5.21 -7.34
CA ARG A 520 -1.88 5.51 -8.24
C ARG A 520 -1.52 4.28 -9.08
N HIS A 521 -0.94 4.53 -10.26
CA HIS A 521 -0.38 3.52 -11.16
C HIS A 521 -1.32 2.34 -11.40
N GLN A 522 -2.53 2.64 -11.89
CA GLN A 522 -3.55 1.63 -12.20
C GLN A 522 -2.94 0.48 -13.02
N ASP A 523 -3.17 -0.75 -12.57
CA ASP A 523 -2.76 -2.00 -13.20
C ASP A 523 -1.24 -2.19 -13.43
N GLY A 524 -0.40 -1.33 -12.86
CA GLY A 524 1.06 -1.42 -12.93
C GLY A 524 1.73 -2.20 -11.78
N PRO A 525 3.03 -2.52 -11.89
CA PRO A 525 3.79 -3.21 -10.84
C PRO A 525 3.92 -2.39 -9.54
N HIS A 526 3.68 -1.08 -9.62
CA HIS A 526 3.70 -0.13 -8.51
C HIS A 526 2.31 0.42 -8.18
N MET A 527 1.26 -0.31 -8.55
CA MET A 527 -0.12 0.03 -8.18
C MET A 527 -0.21 0.29 -6.67
N VAL A 528 -0.94 1.34 -6.30
CA VAL A 528 -1.25 1.66 -4.90
C VAL A 528 -2.77 1.67 -4.76
N LEU A 529 -3.30 0.88 -3.83
CA LEU A 529 -4.73 0.88 -3.52
C LEU A 529 -5.06 1.91 -2.44
N GLY A 530 -6.25 2.51 -2.53
CA GLY A 530 -6.83 3.27 -1.42
C GLY A 530 -7.00 2.41 -0.17
N ARG A 531 -7.01 3.04 1.02
CA ARG A 531 -7.22 2.32 2.29
C ARG A 531 -8.68 1.95 2.51
N HIS A 532 -9.59 2.90 2.27
CA HIS A 532 -11.03 2.72 2.43
C HIS A 532 -11.61 1.89 1.28
N TYR A 533 -12.76 1.28 1.53
CA TYR A 533 -13.58 0.65 0.51
C TYR A 533 -14.67 1.62 0.08
N GLN A 534 -15.00 1.59 -1.21
CA GLN A 534 -15.90 2.53 -1.85
C GLN A 534 -16.87 1.80 -2.77
N SER A 535 -18.07 2.35 -2.89
CA SER A 535 -19.08 2.00 -3.88
C SER A 535 -19.87 3.24 -4.25
N ASN A 536 -19.94 3.58 -5.53
CA ASN A 536 -20.72 4.71 -6.04
C ASN A 536 -21.98 4.19 -6.71
N TRP A 537 -23.03 4.98 -6.66
CA TRP A 537 -24.31 4.70 -7.29
C TRP A 537 -24.89 5.95 -7.92
N GLY A 538 -25.58 5.79 -9.04
CA GLY A 538 -26.16 6.90 -9.78
C GLY A 538 -25.17 7.47 -10.80
N VAL A 539 -25.23 8.79 -11.00
CA VAL A 539 -24.39 9.52 -11.94
C VAL A 539 -22.91 9.31 -11.61
N PRO A 540 -22.08 8.87 -12.58
CA PRO A 540 -20.65 8.70 -12.34
C PRO A 540 -19.98 10.03 -11.97
N TYR A 541 -19.08 9.95 -11.00
CA TYR A 541 -18.28 11.06 -10.53
C TYR A 541 -16.81 10.89 -10.96
N ASP A 542 -16.24 11.89 -11.63
CA ASP A 542 -14.86 11.87 -12.13
C ASP A 542 -13.85 12.14 -11.00
N PHE A 543 -13.52 11.10 -10.22
CA PHE A 543 -12.55 11.15 -9.11
C PHE A 543 -11.08 11.07 -9.60
N GLY A 544 -10.65 12.05 -10.41
CA GLY A 544 -9.24 12.18 -10.83
C GLY A 544 -8.84 11.28 -12.02
N GLN A 545 -7.77 10.48 -11.86
CA GLN A 545 -7.14 9.74 -12.99
C GLN A 545 -7.79 8.39 -13.31
N THR A 546 -8.53 7.78 -12.38
CA THR A 546 -9.13 6.46 -12.56
C THR A 546 -10.63 6.54 -12.35
N LEU A 547 -11.38 6.16 -13.39
CA LEU A 547 -12.83 6.08 -13.30
C LEU A 547 -13.24 4.98 -12.33
N ILE A 548 -14.06 5.34 -11.34
CA ILE A 548 -14.63 4.41 -10.37
C ILE A 548 -15.99 3.93 -10.91
N PRO A 549 -16.25 2.61 -10.95
CA PRO A 549 -17.56 2.11 -11.38
C PRO A 549 -18.69 2.70 -10.54
N SER A 550 -19.71 3.24 -11.21
CA SER A 550 -20.95 3.74 -10.61
C SER A 550 -22.15 3.09 -11.30
N PRO A 551 -22.72 2.01 -10.76
CA PRO A 551 -23.94 1.41 -11.29
C PRO A 551 -25.13 2.38 -11.15
N PRO A 552 -26.13 2.30 -12.03
CA PRO A 552 -27.32 3.15 -11.94
C PRO A 552 -28.12 2.88 -10.66
N PHE A 553 -28.94 3.85 -10.23
CA PHE A 553 -29.82 3.64 -9.06
C PHE A 553 -30.83 2.51 -9.25
N GLU A 554 -31.16 2.15 -10.50
CA GLU A 554 -31.99 0.98 -10.80
C GLU A 554 -31.39 -0.33 -10.24
N GLU A 555 -30.06 -0.45 -10.21
CA GLU A 555 -29.35 -1.61 -9.66
C GLU A 555 -29.01 -1.49 -8.17
N ALA A 556 -29.31 -0.33 -7.56
CA ALA A 556 -28.90 -0.05 -6.20
C ALA A 556 -29.66 -0.92 -5.18
N PRO A 557 -28.98 -1.47 -4.15
CA PRO A 557 -29.65 -2.14 -3.06
C PRO A 557 -30.54 -1.14 -2.30
N ASP A 558 -31.61 -1.63 -1.67
CA ASP A 558 -32.60 -0.77 -1.00
C ASP A 558 -31.96 0.20 0.01
N VAL A 559 -30.92 -0.23 0.72
CA VAL A 559 -30.22 0.62 1.69
C VAL A 559 -29.57 1.86 1.09
N VAL A 560 -29.16 1.82 -0.19
CA VAL A 560 -28.67 3.00 -0.92
C VAL A 560 -29.83 3.99 -1.14
N LEU A 561 -30.99 3.49 -1.55
CA LEU A 561 -32.18 4.34 -1.74
C LEU A 561 -32.70 4.87 -0.40
N MET A 562 -32.71 4.06 0.66
CA MET A 562 -33.05 4.53 2.01
C MET A 562 -32.08 5.61 2.50
N SER A 563 -30.78 5.44 2.25
CA SER A 563 -29.76 6.43 2.58
C SER A 563 -29.97 7.74 1.82
N LEU A 564 -30.35 7.64 0.54
CA LEU A 564 -30.68 8.80 -0.27
C LEU A 564 -31.92 9.52 0.27
N ALA A 565 -32.95 8.80 0.72
CA ALA A 565 -34.14 9.42 1.34
C ALA A 565 -33.76 10.22 2.58
N TYR A 566 -32.95 9.62 3.46
CA TYR A 566 -32.42 10.27 4.66
C TYR A 566 -31.62 11.53 4.30
N LEU A 567 -30.69 11.43 3.34
CA LEU A 567 -29.82 12.53 2.95
C LEU A 567 -30.60 13.65 2.25
N THR A 568 -31.56 13.34 1.38
CA THR A 568 -32.42 14.32 0.72
C THR A 568 -33.23 15.11 1.74
N ASP A 569 -33.82 14.44 2.73
CA ASP A 569 -34.59 15.09 3.80
C ASP A 569 -33.71 16.02 4.65
N ALA A 570 -32.53 15.55 5.05
CA ALA A 570 -31.55 16.37 5.78
C ALA A 570 -31.06 17.56 4.94
N GLY A 571 -30.78 17.35 3.65
CA GLY A 571 -30.33 18.39 2.72
C GLY A 571 -31.38 19.47 2.47
N LYS A 572 -32.65 19.08 2.27
CA LYS A 572 -33.78 20.02 2.16
C LYS A 572 -33.93 20.86 3.42
N ARG A 573 -33.96 20.22 4.59
CA ARG A 573 -34.01 20.94 5.88
C ARG A 573 -32.84 21.90 6.06
N ALA A 574 -31.62 21.46 5.75
CA ALA A 574 -30.44 22.29 5.86
C ALA A 574 -30.56 23.54 4.98
N LEU A 575 -30.96 23.38 3.71
CA LEU A 575 -31.14 24.49 2.79
C LEU A 575 -32.26 25.44 3.26
N GLU A 576 -33.42 24.91 3.62
CA GLU A 576 -34.57 25.69 4.09
C GLU A 576 -34.23 26.54 5.32
N ARG A 577 -33.50 25.96 6.30
CA ARG A 577 -33.08 26.69 7.50
C ARG A 577 -32.00 27.71 7.22
N SER A 578 -31.02 27.39 6.36
CA SER A 578 -30.02 28.37 5.91
C SER A 578 -30.67 29.55 5.18
N GLN A 579 -31.64 29.31 4.29
CA GLN A 579 -32.39 30.35 3.59
C GLN A 579 -33.25 31.20 4.54
N SER A 580 -33.88 30.56 5.53
CA SER A 580 -34.69 31.27 6.53
C SER A 580 -33.82 32.22 7.34
N LEU A 581 -32.71 31.73 7.89
CA LEU A 581 -31.77 32.55 8.66
C LEU A 581 -31.14 33.66 7.82
N ALA A 582 -30.78 33.36 6.56
CA ALA A 582 -30.24 34.37 5.66
C ALA A 582 -31.21 35.54 5.44
N ARG A 583 -32.53 35.27 5.37
CA ARG A 583 -33.58 36.30 5.25
C ARG A 583 -33.88 37.01 6.57
N GLU A 584 -33.99 36.26 7.67
CA GLU A 584 -34.30 36.80 9.01
C GLU A 584 -33.22 37.80 9.48
N GLU A 585 -31.97 37.53 9.11
CA GLU A 585 -30.80 38.32 9.50
C GLU A 585 -30.30 39.27 8.39
N ASP A 586 -31.04 39.38 7.29
CA ASP A 586 -30.77 40.28 6.15
C ASP A 586 -29.34 40.17 5.57
N TYR A 587 -28.87 38.95 5.35
CA TYR A 587 -27.54 38.72 4.77
C TYR A 587 -27.47 39.14 3.31
N SER A 588 -26.44 39.93 2.97
CA SER A 588 -26.00 40.11 1.58
C SER A 588 -25.20 38.89 1.11
N LEU A 589 -25.54 38.34 -0.05
CA LEU A 589 -24.86 37.16 -0.61
C LEU A 589 -23.67 37.56 -1.46
N VAL A 590 -22.68 36.66 -1.56
CA VAL A 590 -21.61 36.79 -2.56
C VAL A 590 -22.15 36.64 -3.98
N ASP A 591 -21.49 37.27 -4.95
CA ASP A 591 -21.87 37.18 -6.36
C ASP A 591 -21.80 35.72 -6.84
N GLY A 592 -22.87 35.26 -7.51
CA GLY A 592 -22.97 33.87 -7.99
C GLY A 592 -23.35 32.85 -6.90
N SER A 593 -23.77 33.28 -5.72
CA SER A 593 -24.29 32.38 -4.70
C SER A 593 -25.55 31.64 -5.16
N THR A 594 -25.58 30.33 -4.97
CA THR A 594 -26.74 29.45 -5.23
C THR A 594 -27.59 29.21 -3.99
N LEU A 595 -27.29 29.85 -2.84
CA LEU A 595 -27.95 29.57 -1.57
C LEU A 595 -29.47 29.77 -1.61
N MET A 596 -29.95 30.73 -2.40
CA MET A 596 -31.38 31.07 -2.51
C MET A 596 -32.10 30.32 -3.63
N GLU A 597 -31.40 29.45 -4.36
CA GLU A 597 -32.00 28.60 -5.38
C GLU A 597 -32.80 27.46 -4.73
N PRO A 598 -33.80 26.88 -5.45
CA PRO A 598 -34.51 25.72 -4.97
C PRO A 598 -33.59 24.51 -4.76
N TYR A 599 -33.97 23.60 -3.86
CA TYR A 599 -33.27 22.34 -3.67
C TYR A 599 -33.22 21.52 -4.97
N GLU A 600 -32.01 21.10 -5.37
CA GLU A 600 -31.82 20.15 -6.47
C GLU A 600 -31.69 18.71 -5.95
N PRO A 601 -32.44 17.74 -6.52
CA PRO A 601 -32.34 16.34 -6.12
C PRO A 601 -30.96 15.74 -6.36
N TYR A 602 -30.45 15.03 -5.35
CA TYR A 602 -29.22 14.26 -5.49
C TYR A 602 -29.36 13.17 -6.55
N ASN A 603 -28.35 13.08 -7.42
CA ASN A 603 -28.28 12.12 -8.52
C ASN A 603 -27.09 11.15 -8.39
N GLU A 604 -26.30 11.26 -7.32
CA GLU A 604 -25.18 10.38 -6.96
C GLU A 604 -25.22 10.04 -5.47
N LEU A 605 -24.79 8.81 -5.14
CA LEU A 605 -24.50 8.40 -3.78
C LEU A 605 -23.17 7.63 -3.73
N LEU A 606 -22.24 8.17 -2.97
CA LEU A 606 -20.99 7.54 -2.58
C LEU A 606 -21.17 6.87 -1.21
N ALA A 607 -20.96 5.56 -1.16
CA ALA A 607 -20.89 4.78 0.06
C ALA A 607 -19.43 4.38 0.33
N LEU A 608 -19.03 4.51 1.59
CA LEU A 608 -17.71 4.15 2.09
C LEU A 608 -17.82 3.12 3.20
N ALA A 609 -16.90 2.17 3.22
CA ALA A 609 -16.71 1.21 4.30
C ALA A 609 -15.25 1.24 4.78
N TYR A 610 -15.08 1.14 6.10
CA TYR A 610 -13.81 1.29 6.78
C TYR A 610 -13.53 0.06 7.64
N ARG A 611 -12.29 -0.44 7.57
CA ARG A 611 -11.73 -1.33 8.59
C ARG A 611 -11.08 -0.49 9.68
N GLU A 612 -10.71 -1.12 10.79
CA GLU A 612 -9.97 -0.45 11.85
C GLU A 612 -8.74 0.27 11.30
N THR A 613 -8.50 1.49 11.79
CA THR A 613 -7.42 2.40 11.36
C THR A 613 -7.49 2.88 9.91
N ASP A 614 -8.49 2.47 9.12
CA ASP A 614 -8.70 3.07 7.81
C ASP A 614 -9.13 4.53 7.98
N ALA A 615 -8.58 5.35 7.12
CA ALA A 615 -8.88 6.77 7.05
C ALA A 615 -8.90 7.19 5.60
N ILE A 616 -9.69 8.21 5.32
CA ILE A 616 -9.61 8.98 4.10
C ILE A 616 -9.05 10.34 4.46
N SER A 617 -7.96 10.74 3.79
CA SER A 617 -7.45 12.10 3.95
C SER A 617 -8.46 13.10 3.41
N PHE A 618 -8.43 14.31 3.98
CA PHE A 618 -9.16 15.42 3.41
C PHE A 618 -8.75 15.59 1.94
N HIS A 619 -9.74 15.77 1.08
CA HIS A 619 -9.56 16.15 -0.30
C HIS A 619 -10.73 17.06 -0.63
N ASP A 620 -10.39 18.22 -1.14
CA ASP A 620 -11.34 19.13 -1.75
C ASP A 620 -11.47 18.76 -3.23
N ASP A 621 -12.70 18.68 -3.72
CA ASP A 621 -13.03 18.36 -5.11
C ASP A 621 -13.06 19.57 -6.05
N GLY A 622 -12.79 20.78 -5.56
CA GLY A 622 -12.68 21.95 -6.43
C GLY A 622 -12.48 23.30 -5.77
N GLU A 623 -12.46 23.40 -4.45
CA GLU A 623 -12.24 24.64 -3.70
C GLU A 623 -10.85 24.61 -3.02
N GLU A 624 -10.09 25.69 -3.10
CA GLU A 624 -8.70 25.70 -2.59
C GLU A 624 -8.61 26.02 -1.09
N GLN A 625 -9.75 26.16 -0.38
CA GLN A 625 -9.79 26.97 0.85
C GLN A 625 -10.48 26.36 2.08
N HIS A 626 -11.07 25.18 2.00
CA HIS A 626 -11.77 24.59 3.14
C HIS A 626 -11.09 23.28 3.57
N GLN A 627 -10.98 23.03 4.88
CA GLN A 627 -10.44 21.77 5.42
C GLN A 627 -11.31 21.28 6.57
N VAL A 628 -11.89 20.08 6.43
CA VAL A 628 -12.65 19.42 7.51
C VAL A 628 -11.94 18.13 7.91
N LYS A 629 -11.29 18.13 9.08
CA LYS A 629 -10.66 16.94 9.68
C LYS A 629 -11.64 16.28 10.65
N ALA A 630 -12.35 15.26 10.20
CA ALA A 630 -13.22 14.48 11.09
C ALA A 630 -12.44 13.32 11.74
N GLU A 631 -12.31 13.36 13.07
CA GLU A 631 -11.68 12.33 13.89
C GLU A 631 -12.73 11.43 14.54
N GLY A 632 -12.59 10.11 14.41
CA GLY A 632 -13.50 9.13 15.03
C GLY A 632 -13.34 7.74 14.45
N VAL A 633 -13.89 6.72 15.13
CA VAL A 633 -13.99 5.37 14.59
C VAL A 633 -15.17 5.33 13.62
N ARG A 634 -14.88 5.16 12.34
CA ARG A 634 -15.90 5.04 11.28
C ARG A 634 -15.97 3.59 10.84
N ARG A 635 -17.19 3.14 10.53
CA ARG A 635 -17.44 1.83 9.91
C ARG A 635 -18.02 1.99 8.53
N TYR A 636 -19.05 2.83 8.42
CA TYR A 636 -19.66 3.21 7.17
C TYR A 636 -19.87 4.72 7.11
N ALA A 637 -19.81 5.27 5.92
CA ALA A 637 -20.23 6.64 5.63
C ALA A 637 -20.94 6.67 4.28
N VAL A 638 -21.96 7.52 4.15
CA VAL A 638 -22.65 7.76 2.89
C VAL A 638 -22.67 9.26 2.64
N THR A 639 -22.47 9.66 1.40
CA THR A 639 -22.55 11.04 0.95
C THR A 639 -23.30 11.08 -0.36
N SER A 640 -24.10 12.12 -0.58
CA SER A 640 -24.82 12.32 -1.83
C SER A 640 -24.60 13.73 -2.33
N ARG A 641 -24.64 13.88 -3.66
CA ARG A 641 -24.42 15.14 -4.36
C ARG A 641 -25.27 15.18 -5.62
N THR A 642 -25.48 16.39 -6.12
CA THR A 642 -26.04 16.62 -7.44
C THR A 642 -24.89 16.94 -8.38
N ILE A 643 -24.60 16.00 -9.28
CA ILE A 643 -23.60 16.17 -10.33
C ILE A 643 -24.21 17.02 -11.43
N ASP A 644 -23.58 18.16 -11.72
CA ASP A 644 -23.90 18.97 -12.89
C ASP A 644 -23.51 18.23 -14.17
N LEU A 645 -24.51 17.78 -14.92
CA LEU A 645 -24.33 17.07 -16.18
C LEU A 645 -23.71 17.95 -17.27
N SER A 646 -23.81 19.28 -17.16
CA SER A 646 -23.14 20.22 -18.07
C SER A 646 -21.62 20.03 -18.05
N TYR A 647 -21.06 19.54 -16.94
CA TYR A 647 -19.65 19.16 -16.83
C TYR A 647 -19.22 18.17 -17.93
N TYR A 648 -20.11 17.25 -18.30
CA TYR A 648 -19.87 16.21 -19.32
C TYR A 648 -20.27 16.63 -20.73
N SER A 649 -20.81 17.85 -20.94
CA SER A 649 -21.07 18.38 -22.29
C SER A 649 -19.79 18.57 -23.12
N ASN A 650 -18.62 18.59 -22.47
CA ASN A 650 -17.32 18.63 -23.14
C ASN A 650 -16.90 17.22 -23.60
N GLU A 651 -16.67 17.04 -24.90
CA GLU A 651 -16.27 15.75 -25.50
C GLU A 651 -15.04 15.10 -24.84
N LYS A 652 -14.06 15.88 -24.38
CA LYS A 652 -12.87 15.34 -23.68
C LYS A 652 -13.22 14.76 -22.31
N LYS A 653 -14.22 15.32 -21.62
CA LYS A 653 -14.68 14.86 -20.32
C LYS A 653 -15.65 13.68 -20.48
N ALA A 654 -16.56 13.74 -21.45
CA ALA A 654 -17.43 12.62 -21.82
C ALA A 654 -16.62 11.38 -22.25
N GLY A 655 -15.56 11.59 -23.04
CA GLY A 655 -14.67 10.52 -23.50
C GLY A 655 -13.98 9.73 -22.39
N LYS A 656 -13.86 10.29 -21.17
CA LYS A 656 -13.33 9.55 -20.00
C LYS A 656 -14.30 8.49 -19.49
N LEU A 657 -15.60 8.72 -19.62
CA LEU A 657 -16.64 7.83 -19.08
C LEU A 657 -17.01 6.70 -20.03
N ASN A 658 -16.66 6.82 -21.31
CA ASN A 658 -17.05 5.89 -22.38
C ASN A 658 -18.57 5.60 -22.36
N ARG A 659 -19.38 6.62 -22.05
CA ARG A 659 -20.85 6.59 -21.97
C ARG A 659 -21.42 7.88 -22.57
N SER A 660 -22.63 7.82 -23.12
CA SER A 660 -23.35 9.00 -23.62
C SER A 660 -23.89 9.85 -22.46
N ILE A 661 -24.20 11.13 -22.71
CA ILE A 661 -24.80 12.02 -21.70
C ILE A 661 -26.17 11.47 -21.26
N GLU A 662 -26.95 10.93 -22.19
CA GLU A 662 -28.24 10.32 -21.90
C GLU A 662 -28.11 9.09 -21.00
N GLU A 663 -27.06 8.27 -21.20
CA GLU A 663 -26.77 7.12 -20.33
C GLU A 663 -26.33 7.56 -18.92
N ILE A 664 -25.55 8.64 -18.83
CA ILE A 664 -25.12 9.25 -17.57
C ILE A 664 -26.34 9.79 -16.83
N GLU A 665 -27.19 10.58 -17.49
CA GLU A 665 -28.42 11.11 -16.92
C GLU A 665 -29.36 9.98 -16.48
N ALA A 666 -29.56 8.96 -17.33
CA ALA A 666 -30.39 7.81 -17.00
C ALA A 666 -29.90 7.04 -15.76
N SER A 667 -28.59 7.04 -15.50
CA SER A 667 -28.06 6.35 -14.32
C SER A 667 -28.43 7.02 -12.99
N GLY A 668 -28.65 8.34 -13.00
CA GLY A 668 -29.13 9.11 -11.84
C GLY A 668 -30.64 9.05 -11.63
N LYS A 669 -31.41 8.43 -12.53
CA LYS A 669 -32.87 8.34 -12.40
C LYS A 669 -33.24 7.32 -11.32
N LEU A 670 -34.13 7.74 -10.41
CA LEU A 670 -34.61 6.89 -9.34
C LEU A 670 -35.57 5.82 -9.86
N PRO A 671 -35.43 4.56 -9.44
CA PRO A 671 -36.35 3.50 -9.82
C PRO A 671 -37.72 3.72 -9.18
N ALA A 672 -38.79 3.15 -9.76
CA ALA A 672 -40.14 3.27 -9.21
C ALA A 672 -40.25 2.79 -7.74
N ARG A 673 -39.46 1.77 -7.37
CA ARG A 673 -39.39 1.25 -6.00
C ARG A 673 -38.83 2.25 -4.99
N ALA A 674 -38.13 3.30 -5.44
CA ALA A 674 -37.63 4.35 -4.54
C ALA A 674 -38.76 5.04 -3.77
N ARG A 675 -39.97 5.09 -4.34
CA ARG A 675 -41.17 5.67 -3.71
C ARG A 675 -41.64 4.93 -2.45
N ASN A 676 -41.14 3.72 -2.21
CA ASN A 676 -41.41 2.97 -1.00
C ASN A 676 -40.57 3.45 0.20
N PHE A 677 -39.56 4.29 -0.03
CA PHE A 677 -38.67 4.78 1.00
C PHE A 677 -38.96 6.24 1.31
N SER A 678 -39.30 6.49 2.57
CA SER A 678 -39.50 7.81 3.12
C SER A 678 -38.72 7.98 4.42
N TYR A 679 -38.30 9.22 4.66
CA TYR A 679 -37.71 9.66 5.92
C TYR A 679 -38.18 11.09 6.18
N GLY A 680 -38.64 11.37 7.39
CA GLY A 680 -39.28 12.66 7.70
C GLY A 680 -40.49 12.90 6.80
N GLU A 681 -40.49 14.04 6.12
CA GLU A 681 -41.54 14.43 5.16
C GLU A 681 -41.14 14.11 3.71
N THR A 682 -39.95 13.53 3.52
CA THR A 682 -39.39 13.26 2.19
C THR A 682 -39.72 11.83 1.77
N THR A 683 -40.35 11.69 0.61
CA THR A 683 -40.46 10.42 -0.13
C THR A 683 -39.65 10.53 -1.42
N LEU A 684 -38.84 9.51 -1.73
CA LEU A 684 -38.01 9.56 -2.93
C LEU A 684 -38.80 9.34 -4.23
N GLY A 685 -38.42 10.05 -5.29
CA GLY A 685 -39.00 9.87 -6.62
C GLY A 685 -40.46 10.34 -6.76
N VAL A 686 -40.89 11.23 -5.87
CA VAL A 686 -42.20 11.92 -5.86
C VAL A 686 -42.03 13.39 -6.19
#